data_AF-A0AAN6SVB9-F1
#
_entry.id   AF-A0AAN6SVB9-F1
#
_cell.length_a   1.000
_cell.length_b   1.000
_cell.length_c   1.000
_cell.angle_alpha   90.00
_cell.angle_beta   90.00
_cell.angle_gamma   90.00
#
_symmetry.space_group_name_H-M   'P 1'
#
loop_
_entity.id
_entity.type
_entity.pdbx_description
1 polymer ?
#
loop_
_entity_poly.entity_id
_entity_poly.type
_entity_poly.pdbx_seq_one_letter_code
_entity_poly.pdbx_strand_id
1 'polypeptide(L)'
;MTTQRTSNGIPNGQNGHNGLHSDSEPDSISTDASDASLESLDSANGITNGTGKLKLNPRRKMKRKQSSPMMPAFMVSAPGKVIVFGEHAVVHGKAAIAAAISLRSYLLVTTLSKSKRTVTLKFPDIDFDHCWNIDELPWATFQQPSKKKYYYSLVTELDPDLVAAIQPFLADVSPDKPASIRKVHQNSAGSFLYMFLSLGSQSFPGCQYTLRSTIPIGAGLGSSATIAVCMSAALLLQLRTLAGPHPDQPADEARTQIERINRWAYVYEMFIHGNPSGVDNTVATQGKAVVFQRTDYGKPPSVRPLWDFPELPLLLVDSKVPKSTAHEVAKVGKLKNRHPKLVGSILDAIDKVTDASAEVLTEEDFDTQSEGCLARVGELMTINHGLLVSLGVSHPRLERVRELVDHEGIGWTKLTGAGGGGCCITLLKPGVERTKLDKLEAQLDEEGFEKFETTLGGDGVGVLWPAVLKNGMDEDDQGGMEIDLEKFLSAEGNEASKPSQTTTTTTSTTTTTTPSTTEPTSLPTHPKPAESPNQTVLDRSKSRLAAARPFETLLQQQQQQQHKGSLAALAPADQSAWLSARIASRLAARPALSGSSSTTTGGGGGSSAAAAVSRLACGGGQKTVKEVWRVVNERGVPLRAARLPRGRRQEEEGGLSVTEFEKRWEKKVVLSCLGVESRCFRAKRERERRGGTEERTGETVVVTEQELFEETRRRKEMAALTRELYGGGVGKEGKLAMDPEWDDVVPVVLEEPEGALAAIAYPADYAEAMAYLRAVMQAKEYSPRCLRLTEHIIGMNPAHYTVWLYRAANVFALQLPIPDEMAWLNRVALENLKNYQIWHHRHLLVENYHPLIAADPAAIADFATAERDFLQKILAEDTKNYHVWSYRSYLAGKLNLFSDAAELAALEAMVDDDVRNNSAWSHRFFLVFSNPAYATPGCAATEADPGVPQAVVDREVGYAQDKIRLAPQNQSGWNYLRGALVKGGRGLATVEGFASGFVTGLGEEGEAEDVQSTHALDLLAEIYAEKGEREKADLCLRRLGQKWDRIRIGYWEWRRKCLEAPA
;
A
#
# COMPACT_ATOMS: atom_id res chain seq x y z
N MET A 1 66.99 -39.21 -3.79
CA MET A 1 67.80 -39.24 -2.54
C MET A 1 66.91 -39.67 -1.38
N THR A 2 67.48 -40.29 -0.36
CA THR A 2 66.87 -40.61 0.95
C THR A 2 66.56 -39.31 1.76
N THR A 3 65.80 -39.27 2.87
CA THR A 3 65.51 -40.29 3.92
C THR A 3 64.30 -39.88 4.79
N GLN A 4 63.48 -40.84 5.30
CA GLN A 4 62.78 -40.95 6.64
C GLN A 4 62.05 -39.71 7.28
N ARG A 5 60.95 -39.75 8.08
CA ARG A 5 60.26 -40.67 9.04
C ARG A 5 58.92 -39.96 9.48
N THR A 6 57.89 -40.43 10.22
CA THR A 6 57.22 -41.72 10.60
C THR A 6 55.95 -41.42 11.44
N SER A 7 54.77 -41.98 11.14
CA SER A 7 53.91 -42.83 12.05
C SER A 7 52.54 -43.10 11.37
N ASN A 8 51.94 -44.30 11.34
CA ASN A 8 51.38 -45.22 12.38
C ASN A 8 50.19 -44.61 13.17
N GLY A 9 49.00 -45.22 13.28
CA GLY A 9 48.45 -46.50 12.75
C GLY A 9 46.94 -46.68 13.08
N ILE A 10 46.32 -47.82 12.70
CA ILE A 10 44.86 -48.16 12.84
C ILE A 10 44.60 -49.13 14.02
N PRO A 11 43.40 -49.18 14.64
CA PRO A 11 42.28 -50.07 14.24
C PRO A 11 40.87 -49.39 14.39
N ASN A 12 39.68 -49.85 13.95
CA ASN A 12 39.09 -51.12 13.46
C ASN A 12 38.50 -52.10 14.53
N GLY A 13 37.17 -52.32 14.58
CA GLY A 13 36.56 -53.49 15.27
C GLY A 13 35.22 -53.35 16.05
N GLN A 14 34.13 -53.85 15.44
CA GLN A 14 32.96 -54.61 15.95
C GLN A 14 32.39 -54.55 17.42
N ASN A 15 31.05 -54.58 17.46
CA ASN A 15 30.07 -55.27 18.37
C ASN A 15 30.43 -55.71 19.81
N GLY A 16 29.51 -55.41 20.75
CA GLY A 16 29.37 -56.02 22.08
C GLY A 16 27.91 -55.96 22.59
N HIS A 17 27.50 -56.81 23.56
CA HIS A 17 26.09 -57.04 23.92
C HIS A 17 25.87 -57.33 25.43
N ASN A 18 24.60 -57.35 25.88
CA ASN A 18 24.07 -57.69 27.22
C ASN A 18 24.30 -56.67 28.36
N GLY A 19 23.41 -56.53 29.36
CA GLY A 19 22.06 -57.12 29.52
C GLY A 19 21.53 -57.09 30.98
N LEU A 20 20.38 -57.75 31.22
CA LEU A 20 19.72 -58.06 32.53
C LEU A 20 19.02 -56.87 33.22
N HIS A 21 17.89 -56.98 33.97
CA HIS A 21 16.80 -57.95 34.24
C HIS A 21 15.58 -57.09 34.70
N SER A 22 14.28 -57.41 34.61
CA SER A 22 13.47 -58.57 35.07
C SER A 22 12.00 -58.31 34.60
N ASP A 23 11.29 -59.27 33.99
CA ASP A 23 10.31 -60.22 34.58
C ASP A 23 8.90 -59.65 34.90
N SER A 24 7.88 -60.06 34.12
CA SER A 24 6.57 -60.63 34.58
C SER A 24 5.41 -60.48 33.56
N GLU A 25 5.05 -61.61 32.93
CA GLU A 25 3.66 -61.97 32.57
C GLU A 25 2.97 -62.57 33.84
N PRO A 26 1.62 -62.76 33.95
CA PRO A 26 0.79 -63.39 32.91
C PRO A 26 -0.71 -63.02 32.80
N ASP A 27 -1.35 -63.61 31.78
CA ASP A 27 -2.71 -64.19 31.72
C ASP A 27 -3.98 -63.41 32.15
N SER A 28 -4.72 -62.99 31.11
CA SER A 28 -6.12 -63.36 30.80
C SER A 28 -7.30 -63.02 31.74
N ILE A 29 -8.41 -62.60 31.12
CA ILE A 29 -9.72 -63.31 31.17
C ILE A 29 -10.61 -62.77 30.02
N SER A 30 -11.50 -63.59 29.49
CA SER A 30 -12.35 -63.33 28.32
C SER A 30 -13.85 -63.23 28.65
N THR A 31 -14.61 -62.53 27.80
CA THR A 31 -15.92 -62.90 27.19
C THR A 31 -16.36 -61.72 26.31
N ASP A 32 -16.58 -61.86 25.00
CA ASP A 32 -17.69 -62.56 24.29
C ASP A 32 -19.06 -61.83 24.39
N ALA A 33 -19.83 -61.65 23.30
CA ALA A 33 -19.58 -62.00 21.88
C ALA A 33 -20.57 -61.31 20.90
N SER A 34 -20.33 -61.51 19.60
CA SER A 34 -21.19 -61.26 18.42
C SER A 34 -21.41 -59.78 18.03
N ASP A 35 -21.56 -59.37 16.76
CA ASP A 35 -21.44 -60.10 15.47
C ASP A 35 -21.11 -59.07 14.34
N ALA A 36 -20.67 -59.40 13.12
CA ALA A 36 -20.51 -60.69 12.44
C ALA A 36 -19.33 -60.67 11.42
N SER A 37 -19.13 -61.79 10.72
CA SER A 37 -18.24 -61.99 9.55
C SER A 37 -18.58 -61.09 8.34
N LEU A 38 -17.62 -60.46 7.62
CA LEU A 38 -16.55 -61.00 6.75
C LEU A 38 -17.11 -61.59 5.42
N GLU A 39 -16.82 -60.98 4.26
CA GLU A 39 -15.64 -61.19 3.37
C GLU A 39 -15.62 -62.54 2.63
N SER A 40 -15.51 -62.50 1.29
CA SER A 40 -14.28 -62.91 0.57
C SER A 40 -14.32 -62.47 -0.90
N LEU A 41 -13.17 -62.52 -1.58
CA LEU A 41 -13.11 -62.58 -3.05
C LEU A 41 -13.33 -64.02 -3.53
N ASP A 42 -13.69 -64.22 -4.81
CA ASP A 42 -12.78 -64.84 -5.79
C ASP A 42 -13.30 -64.63 -7.25
N SER A 43 -12.69 -65.31 -8.20
CA SER A 43 -12.71 -65.12 -9.65
C SER A 43 -13.16 -66.38 -10.40
N ALA A 44 -13.84 -66.24 -11.54
CA ALA A 44 -13.88 -67.26 -12.61
C ALA A 44 -14.55 -66.78 -13.92
N ASN A 45 -14.16 -67.44 -15.02
CA ASN A 45 -14.63 -67.23 -16.39
C ASN A 45 -16.12 -67.53 -16.63
N GLY A 46 -16.72 -66.84 -17.62
CA GLY A 46 -18.00 -67.23 -18.22
C GLY A 46 -18.10 -66.84 -19.70
N ILE A 47 -17.86 -67.78 -20.61
CA ILE A 47 -18.04 -67.60 -22.07
C ILE A 47 -19.37 -68.24 -22.49
N THR A 48 -20.31 -67.43 -22.99
CA THR A 48 -21.50 -67.92 -23.72
C THR A 48 -21.85 -66.97 -24.87
N ASN A 49 -22.02 -67.52 -26.09
CA ASN A 49 -22.50 -66.76 -27.25
C ASN A 49 -24.01 -66.50 -27.16
N GLY A 50 -24.45 -65.28 -27.44
CA GLY A 50 -25.88 -64.91 -27.47
C GLY A 50 -26.13 -63.66 -28.31
N THR A 51 -26.81 -63.82 -29.45
CA THR A 51 -27.03 -62.78 -30.45
C THR A 51 -27.91 -61.63 -29.94
N GLY A 52 -27.39 -60.40 -29.92
CA GLY A 52 -28.11 -59.19 -29.52
C GLY A 52 -27.73 -57.98 -30.37
N LYS A 53 -28.71 -57.19 -30.82
CA LYS A 53 -28.47 -56.07 -31.76
C LYS A 53 -27.80 -54.88 -31.09
N LEU A 54 -26.89 -54.25 -31.83
CA LEU A 54 -26.19 -53.00 -31.50
C LEU A 54 -27.15 -51.92 -30.97
N LYS A 55 -26.80 -51.35 -29.81
CA LYS A 55 -27.13 -49.96 -29.45
C LYS A 55 -25.82 -49.20 -29.23
N LEU A 56 -25.57 -48.19 -30.06
CA LEU A 56 -24.47 -47.25 -29.86
C LEU A 56 -24.74 -46.41 -28.61
N ASN A 57 -23.98 -46.64 -27.53
CA ASN A 57 -23.95 -45.68 -26.43
C ASN A 57 -23.36 -44.35 -26.96
N PRO A 58 -24.02 -43.21 -26.74
CA PRO A 58 -23.49 -41.93 -27.19
C PRO A 58 -22.17 -41.63 -26.47
N ARG A 59 -21.18 -41.10 -27.21
CA ARG A 59 -19.88 -40.70 -26.66
C ARG A 59 -20.09 -39.85 -25.40
N ARG A 60 -19.64 -40.36 -24.24
CA ARG A 60 -19.55 -39.60 -22.98
C ARG A 60 -18.69 -38.37 -23.24
N LYS A 61 -19.32 -37.21 -23.48
CA LYS A 61 -18.63 -35.93 -23.69
C LYS A 61 -17.74 -35.69 -22.47
N MET A 62 -16.42 -35.84 -22.63
CA MET A 62 -15.48 -35.39 -21.62
C MET A 62 -15.65 -33.88 -21.50
N LYS A 63 -16.16 -33.41 -20.35
CA LYS A 63 -16.11 -31.98 -20.03
C LYS A 63 -14.63 -31.60 -20.06
N ARG A 64 -14.24 -30.76 -21.02
CA ARG A 64 -12.90 -30.16 -21.10
C ARG A 64 -12.64 -29.52 -19.74
N LYS A 65 -11.62 -29.98 -18.99
CA LYS A 65 -11.20 -29.27 -17.76
C LYS A 65 -10.99 -27.81 -18.15
N GLN A 66 -11.67 -26.89 -17.45
CA GLN A 66 -11.33 -25.48 -17.56
C GLN A 66 -9.87 -25.33 -17.14
N SER A 67 -9.10 -24.58 -17.92
CA SER A 67 -7.76 -24.19 -17.54
C SER A 67 -7.86 -23.35 -16.27
N SER A 68 -7.20 -23.76 -15.19
CA SER A 68 -7.09 -22.95 -13.99
C SER A 68 -6.63 -21.53 -14.38
N PRO A 69 -7.33 -20.47 -13.97
CA PRO A 69 -6.92 -19.11 -14.30
C PRO A 69 -5.54 -18.84 -13.68
N MET A 70 -4.69 -18.08 -14.38
CA MET A 70 -3.30 -17.81 -13.94
C MET A 70 -3.21 -16.97 -12.67
N MET A 71 -4.34 -16.44 -12.22
CA MET A 71 -4.55 -15.71 -10.99
C MET A 71 -5.97 -16.04 -10.52
N PRO A 72 -6.22 -16.30 -9.23
CA PRO A 72 -7.58 -16.49 -8.73
C PRO A 72 -8.48 -15.31 -9.09
N ALA A 73 -9.79 -15.55 -9.21
CA ALA A 73 -10.74 -14.45 -9.22
C ALA A 73 -10.60 -13.67 -7.90
N PHE A 74 -10.75 -12.34 -7.97
CA PHE A 74 -10.73 -11.48 -6.79
C PHE A 74 -11.83 -10.42 -6.94
N MET A 75 -12.33 -9.92 -5.81
CA MET A 75 -13.38 -8.91 -5.78
C MET A 75 -12.88 -7.64 -5.08
N VAL A 76 -13.22 -6.48 -5.63
CA VAL A 76 -13.02 -5.18 -4.99
C VAL A 76 -14.39 -4.58 -4.68
N SER A 77 -14.51 -3.79 -3.62
CA SER A 77 -15.71 -3.01 -3.34
C SER A 77 -15.40 -1.63 -2.78
N ALA A 78 -16.29 -0.66 -3.00
CA ALA A 78 -16.17 0.69 -2.46
C ALA A 78 -17.55 1.24 -2.04
N PRO A 79 -17.66 1.91 -0.88
CA PRO A 79 -18.90 2.48 -0.38
C PRO A 79 -19.30 3.73 -1.17
N GLY A 80 -20.62 3.97 -1.25
CA GLY A 80 -21.15 5.28 -1.62
C GLY A 80 -20.88 6.31 -0.53
N LYS A 81 -21.29 7.56 -0.76
CA LYS A 81 -21.16 8.65 0.22
C LYS A 81 -22.38 9.55 0.27
N VAL A 82 -22.62 10.12 1.45
CA VAL A 82 -23.59 11.21 1.67
C VAL A 82 -22.88 12.45 2.21
N ILE A 83 -23.49 13.62 2.03
CA ILE A 83 -23.10 14.81 2.79
C ILE A 83 -23.96 14.84 4.06
N VAL A 84 -23.28 14.82 5.21
CA VAL A 84 -23.90 14.87 6.53
C VAL A 84 -24.17 16.33 6.90
N PHE A 85 -23.19 17.22 6.64
CA PHE A 85 -23.27 18.66 6.90
C PHE A 85 -22.48 19.48 5.86
N GLY A 86 -22.85 20.74 5.62
CA GLY A 86 -22.09 21.71 4.82
C GLY A 86 -22.44 21.79 3.31
N GLU A 87 -23.56 21.19 2.90
CA GLU A 87 -23.98 20.92 1.51
C GLU A 87 -23.71 22.03 0.49
N HIS A 88 -24.26 23.22 0.73
CA HIS A 88 -24.04 24.42 -0.10
C HIS A 88 -23.02 25.39 0.50
N ALA A 89 -22.67 25.19 1.77
CA ALA A 89 -21.70 26.01 2.49
C ALA A 89 -20.28 25.80 1.92
N VAL A 90 -19.94 24.58 1.51
CA VAL A 90 -18.66 24.22 0.89
C VAL A 90 -18.34 25.02 -0.37
N VAL A 91 -19.36 25.36 -1.18
CA VAL A 91 -19.23 26.18 -2.40
C VAL A 91 -18.91 27.65 -2.07
N HIS A 92 -18.91 27.98 -0.79
CA HIS A 92 -18.77 29.33 -0.25
C HIS A 92 -17.63 29.45 0.78
N GLY A 93 -16.69 28.49 0.77
CA GLY A 93 -15.46 28.51 1.59
C GLY A 93 -15.60 27.86 2.96
N LYS A 94 -16.73 27.24 3.25
CA LYS A 94 -17.05 26.61 4.54
C LYS A 94 -16.67 25.14 4.59
N ALA A 95 -16.65 24.58 5.79
CA ALA A 95 -16.49 23.15 5.99
C ALA A 95 -17.73 22.36 5.49
N ALA A 96 -17.51 21.08 5.19
CA ALA A 96 -18.54 20.07 5.01
C ALA A 96 -18.05 18.72 5.53
N ILE A 97 -18.93 17.94 6.16
CA ILE A 97 -18.70 16.55 6.52
C ILE A 97 -19.33 15.67 5.44
N ALA A 98 -18.51 14.90 4.74
CA ALA A 98 -18.95 13.83 3.86
C ALA A 98 -18.52 12.48 4.44
N ALA A 99 -19.44 11.51 4.46
CA ALA A 99 -19.23 10.23 5.11
C ALA A 99 -19.68 9.07 4.21
N ALA A 100 -19.01 7.93 4.36
CA ALA A 100 -19.30 6.72 3.63
C ALA A 100 -20.63 6.09 4.10
N ILE A 101 -21.31 5.39 3.20
CA ILE A 101 -22.50 4.59 3.52
C ILE A 101 -22.27 3.11 3.18
N SER A 102 -22.91 2.20 3.91
CA SER A 102 -22.73 0.75 3.71
C SER A 102 -23.31 0.20 2.39
N LEU A 103 -23.99 1.02 1.58
CA LEU A 103 -24.27 0.69 0.18
C LEU A 103 -22.98 0.76 -0.64
N ARG A 104 -22.62 -0.32 -1.32
CA ARG A 104 -21.34 -0.48 -2.04
C ARG A 104 -21.54 -0.83 -3.52
N SER A 105 -20.58 -0.43 -4.34
CA SER A 105 -20.32 -1.10 -5.63
C SER A 105 -19.34 -2.26 -5.40
N TYR A 106 -19.54 -3.33 -6.15
CA TYR A 106 -18.73 -4.56 -6.12
C TYR A 106 -18.22 -4.85 -7.53
N LEU A 107 -16.94 -5.18 -7.65
CA LEU A 107 -16.24 -5.42 -8.90
C LEU A 107 -15.54 -6.78 -8.84
N LEU A 108 -16.10 -7.79 -9.51
CA LEU A 108 -15.47 -9.09 -9.69
C LEU A 108 -14.52 -9.03 -10.90
N VAL A 109 -13.26 -9.43 -10.68
CA VAL A 109 -12.22 -9.45 -11.70
C VAL A 109 -11.81 -10.90 -11.99
N THR A 110 -12.02 -11.34 -13.23
CA THR A 110 -11.67 -12.70 -13.67
C THR A 110 -10.65 -12.64 -14.80
N THR A 111 -9.49 -13.28 -14.64
CA THR A 111 -8.50 -13.40 -15.74
C THR A 111 -8.95 -14.46 -16.76
N LEU A 112 -8.81 -14.12 -18.04
CA LEU A 112 -9.09 -15.01 -19.16
C LEU A 112 -7.87 -15.88 -19.50
N SER A 113 -8.11 -17.00 -20.18
CA SER A 113 -7.05 -17.87 -20.73
C SER A 113 -6.15 -17.12 -21.72
N LYS A 114 -4.84 -17.41 -21.74
CA LYS A 114 -3.83 -16.73 -22.61
C LYS A 114 -4.24 -16.54 -24.08
N SER A 115 -5.06 -17.44 -24.64
CA SER A 115 -5.59 -17.36 -26.02
C SER A 115 -6.66 -16.28 -26.24
N LYS A 116 -7.11 -15.59 -25.20
CA LYS A 116 -8.04 -14.45 -25.27
C LYS A 116 -7.31 -13.18 -24.84
N ARG A 117 -6.77 -12.43 -25.79
CA ARG A 117 -6.10 -11.14 -25.54
C ARG A 117 -7.12 -9.99 -25.53
N THR A 118 -8.19 -10.16 -24.76
CA THR A 118 -9.33 -9.23 -24.72
C THR A 118 -9.52 -8.64 -23.33
N VAL A 119 -9.99 -7.40 -23.27
CA VAL A 119 -10.39 -6.72 -22.03
C VAL A 119 -11.86 -6.32 -22.11
N THR A 120 -12.65 -6.76 -21.12
CA THR A 120 -14.12 -6.67 -21.13
C THR A 120 -14.66 -5.94 -19.91
N LEU A 121 -15.57 -4.99 -20.10
CA LEU A 121 -16.38 -4.37 -19.04
C LEU A 121 -17.81 -4.90 -19.14
N LYS A 122 -18.39 -5.36 -18.03
CA LYS A 122 -19.77 -5.84 -17.95
C LYS A 122 -20.46 -5.32 -16.70
N PHE A 123 -21.29 -4.28 -16.83
CA PHE A 123 -22.04 -3.67 -15.73
C PHE A 123 -23.55 -3.90 -15.99
N PRO A 124 -24.15 -5.00 -15.49
CA PRO A 124 -25.53 -5.37 -15.82
C PRO A 124 -26.57 -4.34 -15.39
N ASP A 125 -26.34 -3.65 -14.26
CA ASP A 125 -27.29 -2.71 -13.66
C ASP A 125 -27.55 -1.45 -14.53
N ILE A 126 -26.79 -1.26 -15.62
CA ILE A 126 -27.00 -0.23 -16.64
C ILE A 126 -27.12 -0.78 -18.08
N ASP A 127 -27.17 -2.10 -18.25
CA ASP A 127 -27.12 -2.78 -19.56
C ASP A 127 -25.90 -2.36 -20.42
N PHE A 128 -24.71 -2.37 -19.80
CA PHE A 128 -23.42 -2.11 -20.46
C PHE A 128 -22.57 -3.37 -20.50
N ASP A 129 -22.30 -3.86 -21.71
CA ASP A 129 -21.32 -4.90 -22.00
C ASP A 129 -20.48 -4.46 -23.21
N HIS A 130 -19.16 -4.41 -23.05
CA HIS A 130 -18.26 -4.00 -24.13
C HIS A 130 -16.86 -4.61 -23.97
N CYS A 131 -16.22 -4.91 -25.10
CA CYS A 131 -14.99 -5.71 -25.15
C CYS A 131 -14.03 -5.18 -26.22
N TRP A 132 -12.78 -4.91 -25.84
CA TRP A 132 -11.71 -4.53 -26.76
C TRP A 132 -10.68 -5.64 -26.91
N ASN A 133 -10.07 -5.75 -28.10
CA ASN A 133 -8.82 -6.48 -28.27
C ASN A 133 -7.68 -5.64 -27.68
N ILE A 134 -6.89 -6.22 -26.78
CA ILE A 134 -5.76 -5.55 -26.11
C ILE A 134 -4.70 -5.11 -27.12
N ASP A 135 -4.50 -5.86 -28.21
CA ASP A 135 -3.45 -5.57 -29.20
C ASP A 135 -3.77 -4.41 -30.14
N GLU A 136 -5.04 -4.03 -30.27
CA GLU A 136 -5.51 -2.97 -31.18
C GLU A 136 -5.52 -1.58 -30.52
N LEU A 137 -5.39 -1.52 -29.19
CA LEU A 137 -5.44 -0.27 -28.40
C LEU A 137 -4.21 0.64 -28.66
N PRO A 138 -4.32 1.97 -28.43
CA PRO A 138 -3.33 2.96 -28.89
C PRO A 138 -2.07 3.05 -28.00
N TRP A 139 -1.46 1.91 -27.69
CA TRP A 139 -0.27 1.78 -26.83
C TRP A 139 0.89 2.68 -27.26
N ALA A 140 1.11 2.84 -28.57
CA ALA A 140 2.19 3.67 -29.12
C ALA A 140 2.08 5.16 -28.74
N THR A 141 0.89 5.66 -28.37
CA THR A 141 0.71 7.04 -27.88
C THR A 141 0.89 7.14 -26.36
N PHE A 142 0.38 6.16 -25.61
CA PHE A 142 0.47 6.14 -24.14
C PHE A 142 1.87 5.78 -23.62
N GLN A 143 2.64 4.99 -24.38
CA GLN A 143 3.99 4.56 -23.99
C GLN A 143 5.10 5.55 -24.40
N GLN A 144 4.77 6.67 -25.04
CA GLN A 144 5.75 7.73 -25.36
C GLN A 144 6.43 8.24 -24.08
N PRO A 145 7.78 8.33 -24.00
CA PRO A 145 8.48 8.68 -22.75
C PRO A 145 8.06 9.99 -22.09
N SER A 146 7.59 10.97 -22.86
CA SER A 146 7.05 12.25 -22.38
C SER A 146 5.62 12.18 -21.84
N LYS A 147 4.83 11.18 -22.25
CA LYS A 147 3.40 11.04 -21.89
C LYS A 147 3.15 9.94 -20.87
N LYS A 148 3.95 8.87 -20.90
CA LYS A 148 3.87 7.71 -20.01
C LYS A 148 3.76 8.12 -18.54
N LYS A 149 2.69 7.68 -17.89
CA LYS A 149 2.49 7.86 -16.45
C LYS A 149 3.00 6.62 -15.70
N TYR A 150 3.17 6.76 -14.39
CA TYR A 150 3.54 5.68 -13.47
C TYR A 150 2.55 5.67 -12.30
N TYR A 151 2.43 4.54 -11.59
CA TYR A 151 1.45 4.41 -10.48
C TYR A 151 1.62 5.47 -9.37
N TYR A 152 2.82 6.05 -9.23
CA TYR A 152 3.14 7.12 -8.27
C TYR A 152 3.06 8.55 -8.86
N SER A 153 2.79 8.70 -10.17
CA SER A 153 2.64 10.02 -10.81
C SER A 153 1.43 10.77 -10.25
N LEU A 154 1.63 12.05 -9.89
CA LEU A 154 0.51 12.95 -9.62
C LEU A 154 -0.04 13.47 -10.95
N VAL A 155 -1.32 13.22 -11.22
CA VAL A 155 -2.00 13.60 -12.46
C VAL A 155 -3.11 14.60 -12.13
N THR A 156 -2.83 15.88 -12.35
CA THR A 156 -3.73 17.01 -12.01
C THR A 156 -4.64 17.45 -13.17
N GLU A 157 -4.35 16.98 -14.38
CA GLU A 157 -5.09 17.26 -15.62
C GLU A 157 -5.01 16.04 -16.55
N LEU A 158 -5.91 15.96 -17.53
CA LEU A 158 -5.89 14.92 -18.56
C LEU A 158 -5.08 15.41 -19.77
N ASP A 159 -4.22 14.53 -20.30
CA ASP A 159 -3.43 14.81 -21.50
C ASP A 159 -4.36 14.81 -22.74
N PRO A 160 -4.52 15.93 -23.46
CA PRO A 160 -5.47 16.02 -24.57
C PRO A 160 -5.19 15.04 -25.71
N ASP A 161 -3.92 14.70 -25.96
CA ASP A 161 -3.55 13.76 -27.03
C ASP A 161 -3.90 12.32 -26.62
N LEU A 162 -3.76 11.98 -25.34
CA LEU A 162 -4.18 10.67 -24.81
C LEU A 162 -5.72 10.53 -24.81
N VAL A 163 -6.44 11.61 -24.47
CA VAL A 163 -7.91 11.65 -24.56
C VAL A 163 -8.37 11.56 -26.02
N ALA A 164 -7.67 12.20 -26.97
CA ALA A 164 -7.95 12.10 -28.40
C ALA A 164 -7.69 10.70 -28.95
N ALA A 165 -6.57 10.07 -28.55
CA ALA A 165 -6.15 8.75 -29.04
C ALA A 165 -7.16 7.63 -28.70
N ILE A 166 -7.93 7.76 -27.61
CA ILE A 166 -8.95 6.76 -27.26
C ILE A 166 -10.32 6.99 -27.91
N GLN A 167 -10.60 8.16 -28.50
CA GLN A 167 -11.94 8.45 -29.07
C GLN A 167 -12.42 7.44 -30.12
N PRO A 168 -11.59 6.91 -31.04
CA PRO A 168 -12.03 5.89 -32.00
C PRO A 168 -12.56 4.63 -31.30
N PHE A 169 -11.93 4.22 -30.20
CA PHE A 169 -12.29 3.04 -29.41
C PHE A 169 -13.55 3.24 -28.55
N LEU A 170 -14.10 4.46 -28.52
CA LEU A 170 -15.37 4.81 -27.89
C LEU A 170 -16.52 4.97 -28.91
N ALA A 171 -16.23 4.93 -30.22
CA ALA A 171 -17.25 5.07 -31.26
C ALA A 171 -18.28 3.92 -31.18
N ASP A 172 -17.81 2.68 -31.10
CA ASP A 172 -18.66 1.48 -31.10
C ASP A 172 -19.16 1.08 -29.69
N VAL A 173 -19.01 1.96 -28.69
CA VAL A 173 -19.62 1.78 -27.38
C VAL A 173 -21.13 2.07 -27.47
N SER A 174 -21.92 1.02 -27.24
CA SER A 174 -23.39 1.04 -27.13
C SER A 174 -24.11 1.85 -28.22
N PRO A 175 -23.90 1.56 -29.52
CA PRO A 175 -24.46 2.34 -30.63
C PRO A 175 -25.99 2.24 -30.74
N ASP A 176 -26.58 1.20 -30.14
CA ASP A 176 -28.01 0.93 -30.02
C ASP A 176 -28.71 1.78 -28.94
N LYS A 177 -27.97 2.27 -27.95
CA LYS A 177 -28.55 2.94 -26.77
C LYS A 177 -28.89 4.42 -27.03
N PRO A 178 -29.94 4.96 -26.39
CA PRO A 178 -30.24 6.39 -26.38
C PRO A 178 -29.02 7.24 -25.98
N ALA A 179 -28.87 8.43 -26.57
CA ALA A 179 -27.68 9.26 -26.42
C ALA A 179 -27.31 9.62 -24.96
N SER A 180 -28.29 9.70 -24.06
CA SER A 180 -28.08 9.87 -22.61
C SER A 180 -27.37 8.67 -21.97
N ILE A 181 -27.87 7.45 -22.24
CA ILE A 181 -27.32 6.19 -21.74
C ILE A 181 -25.96 5.91 -22.40
N ARG A 182 -25.88 6.04 -23.73
CA ARG A 182 -24.64 5.87 -24.49
C ARG A 182 -23.52 6.79 -23.99
N LYS A 183 -23.83 8.04 -23.59
CA LYS A 183 -22.86 8.94 -22.97
C LYS A 183 -22.33 8.42 -21.62
N VAL A 184 -23.18 7.83 -20.77
CA VAL A 184 -22.72 7.21 -19.51
C VAL A 184 -21.79 6.03 -19.79
N HIS A 185 -22.11 5.22 -20.80
CA HIS A 185 -21.30 4.06 -21.19
C HIS A 185 -19.95 4.51 -21.79
N GLN A 186 -19.96 5.50 -22.69
CA GLN A 186 -18.76 6.10 -23.27
C GLN A 186 -17.88 6.80 -22.22
N ASN A 187 -18.47 7.50 -21.24
CA ASN A 187 -17.72 8.08 -20.13
C ASN A 187 -17.03 6.99 -19.28
N SER A 188 -17.76 5.92 -18.92
CA SER A 188 -17.22 4.82 -18.10
C SER A 188 -16.13 4.04 -18.85
N ALA A 189 -16.34 3.78 -20.14
CA ALA A 189 -15.40 3.16 -21.05
C ALA A 189 -14.14 4.01 -21.26
N GLY A 190 -14.28 5.32 -21.51
CA GLY A 190 -13.16 6.22 -21.74
C GLY A 190 -12.31 6.43 -20.49
N SER A 191 -12.94 6.55 -19.33
CA SER A 191 -12.26 6.63 -18.03
C SER A 191 -11.46 5.35 -17.74
N PHE A 192 -12.05 4.18 -18.05
CA PHE A 192 -11.35 2.90 -17.94
C PHE A 192 -10.18 2.81 -18.92
N LEU A 193 -10.38 3.06 -20.22
CA LEU A 193 -9.31 2.99 -21.22
C LEU A 193 -8.17 3.96 -20.91
N TYR A 194 -8.47 5.21 -20.53
CA TYR A 194 -7.44 6.19 -20.16
C TYR A 194 -6.58 5.69 -19.00
N MET A 195 -7.19 5.13 -17.95
CA MET A 195 -6.46 4.58 -16.80
C MET A 195 -5.72 3.29 -17.13
N PHE A 196 -6.35 2.35 -17.84
CA PHE A 196 -5.79 1.08 -18.28
C PHE A 196 -4.55 1.26 -19.17
N LEU A 197 -4.60 2.21 -20.10
CA LEU A 197 -3.49 2.52 -21.01
C LEU A 197 -2.40 3.38 -20.34
N SER A 198 -2.74 4.18 -19.34
CA SER A 198 -1.77 4.96 -18.55
C SER A 198 -0.97 4.13 -17.54
N LEU A 199 -1.56 3.04 -17.03
CA LEU A 199 -0.95 2.18 -16.01
C LEU A 199 -0.43 0.84 -16.55
N GLY A 200 -1.07 0.30 -17.59
CA GLY A 200 -0.81 -1.03 -18.13
C GLY A 200 0.26 -1.09 -19.23
N SER A 201 0.32 -2.25 -19.88
CA SER A 201 1.20 -2.54 -21.01
C SER A 201 0.46 -3.40 -22.02
N GLN A 202 0.93 -3.45 -23.27
CA GLN A 202 0.37 -4.37 -24.27
C GLN A 202 0.48 -5.85 -23.84
N SER A 203 1.43 -6.19 -22.97
CA SER A 203 1.57 -7.51 -22.36
C SER A 203 0.55 -7.85 -21.25
N PHE A 204 -0.38 -6.94 -20.92
CA PHE A 204 -1.39 -7.16 -19.86
C PHE A 204 -2.26 -8.40 -20.14
N PRO A 205 -2.60 -9.22 -19.13
CA PRO A 205 -3.40 -10.43 -19.32
C PRO A 205 -4.86 -10.11 -19.69
N GLY A 206 -5.44 -10.93 -20.57
CA GLY A 206 -6.87 -10.84 -20.88
C GLY A 206 -7.73 -10.98 -19.61
N CYS A 207 -8.76 -10.17 -19.48
CA CYS A 207 -9.53 -10.03 -18.25
C CYS A 207 -10.94 -9.50 -18.49
N GLN A 208 -11.86 -9.85 -17.59
CA GLN A 208 -13.22 -9.32 -17.53
C GLN A 208 -13.44 -8.67 -16.16
N TYR A 209 -14.00 -7.46 -16.20
CA TYR A 209 -14.36 -6.63 -15.05
C TYR A 209 -15.89 -6.59 -14.98
N THR A 210 -16.47 -7.32 -14.03
CA THR A 210 -17.93 -7.41 -13.87
C THR A 210 -18.34 -6.60 -12.65
N LEU A 211 -19.19 -5.59 -12.82
CA LEU A 211 -19.60 -4.69 -11.73
C LEU A 211 -21.09 -4.81 -11.42
N ARG A 212 -21.42 -4.89 -10.13
CA ARG A 212 -22.78 -4.75 -9.58
C ARG A 212 -22.77 -3.64 -8.53
N SER A 213 -23.88 -2.95 -8.30
CA SER A 213 -23.97 -1.91 -7.27
C SER A 213 -25.27 -1.94 -6.49
N THR A 214 -25.15 -1.76 -5.16
CA THR A 214 -26.28 -1.50 -4.26
C THR A 214 -26.55 0.00 -4.09
N ILE A 215 -25.82 0.87 -4.82
CA ILE A 215 -25.91 2.32 -4.70
C ILE A 215 -26.86 2.88 -5.78
N PRO A 216 -27.91 3.63 -5.41
CA PRO A 216 -28.82 4.30 -6.36
C PRO A 216 -28.09 5.15 -7.41
N ILE A 217 -28.18 4.72 -8.66
CA ILE A 217 -27.46 5.30 -9.79
C ILE A 217 -28.02 6.70 -10.09
N GLY A 218 -27.16 7.71 -10.12
CA GLY A 218 -27.53 9.10 -10.42
C GLY A 218 -28.11 9.92 -9.26
N ALA A 219 -28.39 9.31 -8.10
CA ALA A 219 -28.99 10.00 -6.94
C ALA A 219 -28.09 11.10 -6.31
N GLY A 220 -26.78 11.05 -6.58
CA GLY A 220 -25.76 11.95 -6.03
C GLY A 220 -24.87 11.32 -4.95
N LEU A 221 -24.97 10.00 -4.77
CA LEU A 221 -24.31 9.21 -3.73
C LEU A 221 -22.86 8.78 -4.06
N GLY A 222 -22.23 9.43 -5.04
CA GLY A 222 -20.85 9.12 -5.46
C GLY A 222 -20.68 7.83 -6.27
N SER A 223 -21.73 7.30 -6.92
CA SER A 223 -21.66 6.01 -7.62
C SER A 223 -20.53 5.92 -8.67
N SER A 224 -20.27 6.98 -9.44
CA SER A 224 -19.14 7.02 -10.38
C SER A 224 -17.77 6.94 -9.69
N ALA A 225 -17.63 7.58 -8.52
CA ALA A 225 -16.43 7.50 -7.70
C ALA A 225 -16.23 6.09 -7.11
N THR A 226 -17.31 5.36 -6.78
CA THR A 226 -17.17 3.96 -6.33
C THR A 226 -16.67 3.04 -7.45
N ILE A 227 -17.11 3.27 -8.69
CA ILE A 227 -16.61 2.57 -9.88
C ILE A 227 -15.12 2.93 -10.10
N ALA A 228 -14.79 4.22 -9.98
CA ALA A 228 -13.41 4.72 -10.07
C ALA A 228 -12.48 4.01 -9.08
N VAL A 229 -12.83 4.01 -7.78
CA VAL A 229 -12.06 3.38 -6.70
C VAL A 229 -11.90 1.87 -6.94
N CYS A 230 -12.99 1.18 -7.30
CA CYS A 230 -12.92 -0.25 -7.60
C CYS A 230 -11.97 -0.56 -8.77
N MET A 231 -12.07 0.20 -9.87
CA MET A 231 -11.21 0.03 -11.06
C MET A 231 -9.75 0.38 -10.78
N SER A 232 -9.48 1.45 -10.03
CA SER A 232 -8.12 1.84 -9.66
C SER A 232 -7.46 0.79 -8.79
N ALA A 233 -8.13 0.34 -7.73
CA ALA A 233 -7.61 -0.73 -6.86
C ALA A 233 -7.40 -2.04 -7.64
N ALA A 234 -8.35 -2.45 -8.48
CA ALA A 234 -8.22 -3.66 -9.31
C ALA A 234 -6.98 -3.61 -10.22
N LEU A 235 -6.82 -2.55 -11.02
CA LEU A 235 -5.67 -2.41 -11.92
C LEU A 235 -4.35 -2.35 -11.15
N LEU A 236 -4.28 -1.59 -10.06
CA LEU A 236 -3.05 -1.44 -9.27
C LEU A 236 -2.66 -2.74 -8.55
N LEU A 237 -3.63 -3.60 -8.15
CA LEU A 237 -3.41 -4.97 -7.66
C LEU A 237 -2.90 -5.91 -8.77
N GLN A 238 -3.53 -5.88 -9.96
CA GLN A 238 -3.12 -6.70 -11.11
C GLN A 238 -1.70 -6.37 -11.58
N LEU A 239 -1.30 -5.10 -11.47
CA LEU A 239 0.05 -4.61 -11.75
C LEU A 239 1.05 -4.85 -10.62
N ARG A 240 0.65 -5.48 -9.51
CA ARG A 240 1.46 -5.74 -8.30
C ARG A 240 2.07 -4.47 -7.67
N THR A 241 1.41 -3.32 -7.85
CA THR A 241 1.79 -2.03 -7.25
C THR A 241 1.12 -1.76 -5.90
N LEU A 242 0.15 -2.62 -5.56
CA LEU A 242 -0.49 -2.78 -4.25
C LEU A 242 -0.23 -4.21 -3.76
N ALA A 243 -0.18 -4.38 -2.45
CA ALA A 243 -0.28 -5.70 -1.82
C ALA A 243 -1.76 -6.09 -1.72
N GLY A 244 -2.05 -7.39 -1.54
CA GLY A 244 -3.34 -7.78 -0.99
C GLY A 244 -3.47 -7.29 0.46
N PRO A 245 -4.69 -7.06 0.97
CA PRO A 245 -4.87 -6.78 2.39
C PRO A 245 -4.35 -7.95 3.23
N HIS A 246 -3.65 -7.65 4.32
CA HIS A 246 -3.09 -8.63 5.23
C HIS A 246 -3.29 -8.17 6.68
N PRO A 247 -3.63 -9.06 7.65
CA PRO A 247 -3.83 -8.64 9.04
C PRO A 247 -2.64 -7.88 9.63
N ASP A 248 -1.41 -8.32 9.32
CA ASP A 248 -0.17 -7.71 9.82
C ASP A 248 0.30 -6.49 9.00
N GLN A 249 -0.53 -5.90 8.12
CA GLN A 249 -0.10 -4.78 7.28
C GLN A 249 0.13 -3.51 8.10
N PRO A 250 1.32 -2.86 8.03
CA PRO A 250 1.58 -1.62 8.75
C PRO A 250 0.64 -0.49 8.32
N ALA A 251 0.08 0.23 9.30
CA ALA A 251 -0.93 1.27 9.05
C ALA A 251 -0.48 2.36 8.06
N ASP A 252 0.80 2.76 8.07
CA ASP A 252 1.33 3.75 7.12
C ASP A 252 1.57 3.18 5.72
N GLU A 253 1.74 1.85 5.59
CA GLU A 253 1.73 1.19 4.29
C GLU A 253 0.29 1.16 3.74
N ALA A 254 -0.68 0.73 4.56
CA ALA A 254 -2.11 0.73 4.20
C ALA A 254 -2.58 2.14 3.77
N ARG A 255 -2.25 3.18 4.54
CA ARG A 255 -2.48 4.60 4.17
C ARG A 255 -1.85 4.98 2.83
N THR A 256 -0.62 4.53 2.57
CA THR A 256 0.07 4.77 1.29
C THR A 256 -0.61 4.03 0.12
N GLN A 257 -1.16 2.85 0.35
CA GLN A 257 -1.91 2.08 -0.65
C GLN A 257 -3.27 2.71 -0.94
N ILE A 258 -4.02 3.10 0.10
CA ILE A 258 -5.29 3.86 0.01
C ILE A 258 -5.07 5.17 -0.76
N GLU A 259 -4.02 5.93 -0.48
CA GLU A 259 -3.70 7.18 -1.20
C GLU A 259 -3.35 6.96 -2.68
N ARG A 260 -2.71 5.83 -3.05
CA ARG A 260 -2.48 5.47 -4.47
C ARG A 260 -3.79 5.19 -5.19
N ILE A 261 -4.71 4.46 -4.55
CA ILE A 261 -6.05 4.18 -5.10
C ILE A 261 -6.81 5.50 -5.30
N ASN A 262 -6.80 6.38 -4.30
CA ASN A 262 -7.51 7.67 -4.34
C ASN A 262 -7.04 8.55 -5.50
N ARG A 263 -5.72 8.66 -5.71
CA ARG A 263 -5.14 9.44 -6.81
C ARG A 263 -5.59 8.96 -8.20
N TRP A 264 -5.66 7.64 -8.41
CA TRP A 264 -6.12 7.10 -9.69
C TRP A 264 -7.65 7.15 -9.83
N ALA A 265 -8.40 7.03 -8.74
CA ALA A 265 -9.83 7.25 -8.72
C ALA A 265 -10.18 8.71 -9.04
N TYR A 266 -9.35 9.68 -8.60
CA TYR A 266 -9.45 11.08 -8.99
C TYR A 266 -9.23 11.29 -10.50
N VAL A 267 -8.28 10.60 -11.13
CA VAL A 267 -8.07 10.66 -12.60
C VAL A 267 -9.27 10.13 -13.36
N TYR A 268 -9.87 9.03 -12.90
CA TYR A 268 -11.07 8.45 -13.50
C TYR A 268 -12.28 9.39 -13.35
N GLU A 269 -12.51 9.95 -12.16
CA GLU A 269 -13.54 10.98 -11.92
C GLU A 269 -13.30 12.27 -12.72
N MET A 270 -12.04 12.63 -12.97
CA MET A 270 -11.67 13.77 -13.81
C MET A 270 -12.05 13.56 -15.28
N PHE A 271 -12.05 12.32 -15.78
CA PHE A 271 -12.55 12.00 -17.12
C PHE A 271 -14.08 12.11 -17.20
N ILE A 272 -14.81 11.73 -16.15
CA ILE A 272 -16.28 11.79 -16.12
C ILE A 272 -16.80 13.23 -15.94
N HIS A 273 -16.22 13.99 -15.00
CA HIS A 273 -16.74 15.28 -14.53
C HIS A 273 -15.90 16.50 -14.93
N GLY A 274 -14.70 16.31 -15.49
CA GLY A 274 -13.77 17.36 -15.92
C GLY A 274 -13.04 18.08 -14.77
N ASN A 275 -13.73 18.46 -13.69
CA ASN A 275 -13.17 19.14 -12.53
C ASN A 275 -13.85 18.66 -11.23
N PRO A 276 -13.62 17.40 -10.82
CA PRO A 276 -14.20 16.84 -9.60
C PRO A 276 -13.67 17.54 -8.33
N SER A 277 -14.43 17.49 -7.25
CA SER A 277 -14.02 18.09 -5.97
C SER A 277 -12.93 17.29 -5.24
N GLY A 278 -12.79 16.01 -5.55
CA GLY A 278 -12.01 15.04 -4.76
C GLY A 278 -12.74 14.47 -3.53
N VAL A 279 -13.92 14.99 -3.17
CA VAL A 279 -14.70 14.46 -2.03
C VAL A 279 -15.12 13.02 -2.28
N ASP A 280 -15.80 12.78 -3.39
CA ASP A 280 -16.53 11.53 -3.63
C ASP A 280 -15.57 10.33 -3.77
N ASN A 281 -14.42 10.51 -4.44
CA ASN A 281 -13.37 9.48 -4.48
C ASN A 281 -12.61 9.33 -3.16
N THR A 282 -12.31 10.42 -2.44
CA THR A 282 -11.61 10.31 -1.15
C THR A 282 -12.46 9.56 -0.12
N VAL A 283 -13.76 9.84 0.00
CA VAL A 283 -14.66 9.10 0.91
C VAL A 283 -14.84 7.65 0.46
N ALA A 284 -15.05 7.40 -0.85
CA ALA A 284 -15.15 6.03 -1.36
C ALA A 284 -13.85 5.21 -1.21
N THR A 285 -12.70 5.88 -1.11
CA THR A 285 -11.41 5.19 -0.88
C THR A 285 -11.11 4.98 0.60
N GLN A 286 -11.25 6.02 1.43
CA GLN A 286 -10.86 6.02 2.84
C GLN A 286 -11.93 5.43 3.78
N GLY A 287 -13.21 5.56 3.43
CA GLY A 287 -14.32 5.19 4.31
C GLY A 287 -14.57 6.23 5.41
N LYS A 288 -15.26 5.78 6.47
CA LYS A 288 -15.57 6.55 7.67
C LYS A 288 -16.13 7.94 7.30
N ALA A 289 -15.47 9.03 7.66
CA ALA A 289 -15.84 10.37 7.20
C ALA A 289 -14.63 11.29 6.94
N VAL A 290 -14.85 12.37 6.19
CA VAL A 290 -13.88 13.46 5.99
C VAL A 290 -14.53 14.83 6.18
N VAL A 291 -13.80 15.75 6.80
CA VAL A 291 -14.08 17.18 6.76
C VAL A 291 -13.37 17.78 5.55
N PHE A 292 -14.13 18.38 4.65
CA PHE A 292 -13.64 19.01 3.43
C PHE A 292 -13.89 20.52 3.46
N GLN A 293 -12.92 21.33 3.05
CA GLN A 293 -13.08 22.78 2.93
C GLN A 293 -12.29 23.35 1.73
N ARG A 294 -12.94 24.18 0.90
CA ARG A 294 -12.29 24.84 -0.26
C ARG A 294 -12.39 26.36 -0.18
N THR A 295 -11.46 26.98 0.55
CA THR A 295 -11.38 28.44 0.70
C THR A 295 -10.84 29.16 -0.54
N ASP A 296 -10.09 28.46 -1.39
CA ASP A 296 -9.45 28.97 -2.61
C ASP A 296 -9.69 27.97 -3.75
N TYR A 297 -10.18 28.43 -4.88
CA TYR A 297 -10.44 27.57 -6.04
C TYR A 297 -9.18 27.31 -6.88
N GLY A 298 -8.16 28.17 -6.78
CA GLY A 298 -6.86 28.00 -7.44
C GLY A 298 -5.87 27.13 -6.68
N LYS A 299 -6.30 26.48 -5.59
CA LYS A 299 -5.50 25.54 -4.79
C LYS A 299 -6.27 24.23 -4.58
N PRO A 300 -5.57 23.13 -4.23
CA PRO A 300 -6.21 21.94 -3.69
C PRO A 300 -7.07 22.28 -2.46
N PRO A 301 -8.21 21.61 -2.27
CA PRO A 301 -9.02 21.76 -1.05
C PRO A 301 -8.28 21.19 0.17
N SER A 302 -8.66 21.67 1.35
CA SER A 302 -8.30 21.02 2.62
C SER A 302 -9.18 19.80 2.83
N VAL A 303 -8.57 18.66 3.19
CA VAL A 303 -9.27 17.43 3.56
C VAL A 303 -8.67 16.91 4.86
N ARG A 304 -9.51 16.76 5.89
CA ARG A 304 -9.15 16.20 7.20
C ARG A 304 -10.01 14.94 7.43
N PRO A 305 -9.44 13.74 7.34
CA PRO A 305 -10.15 12.51 7.69
C PRO A 305 -10.59 12.52 9.16
N LEU A 306 -11.72 11.85 9.41
CA LEU A 306 -12.22 11.48 10.74
C LEU A 306 -12.14 9.95 10.81
N TRP A 307 -10.98 9.44 11.24
CA TRP A 307 -10.71 8.00 11.27
C TRP A 307 -11.59 7.27 12.28
N ASP A 308 -11.83 7.91 13.42
CA ASP A 308 -12.58 7.39 14.56
C ASP A 308 -14.08 7.74 14.47
N PHE A 309 -14.58 8.08 13.27
CA PHE A 309 -15.98 8.43 13.05
C PHE A 309 -16.89 7.21 13.30
N PRO A 310 -17.91 7.32 14.16
CA PRO A 310 -18.73 6.19 14.56
C PRO A 310 -19.64 5.66 13.45
N GLU A 311 -19.98 4.38 13.52
CA GLU A 311 -20.98 3.77 12.66
C GLU A 311 -22.40 3.99 13.20
N LEU A 312 -23.25 4.66 12.42
CA LEU A 312 -24.57 5.14 12.83
C LEU A 312 -25.70 4.57 11.95
N PRO A 313 -26.85 4.16 12.52
CA PRO A 313 -27.98 3.62 11.76
C PRO A 313 -28.68 4.72 10.96
N LEU A 314 -28.78 4.52 9.64
CA LEU A 314 -29.24 5.54 8.70
C LEU A 314 -30.31 5.01 7.73
N LEU A 315 -31.47 5.65 7.70
CA LEU A 315 -32.45 5.45 6.63
C LEU A 315 -32.22 6.50 5.54
N LEU A 316 -31.81 6.05 4.36
CA LEU A 316 -31.66 6.86 3.14
C LEU A 316 -32.95 6.73 2.31
N VAL A 317 -33.53 7.86 1.89
CA VAL A 317 -34.77 7.86 1.08
C VAL A 317 -34.59 8.74 -0.15
N ASP A 318 -34.70 8.16 -1.34
CA ASP A 318 -34.81 8.90 -2.61
C ASP A 318 -36.25 9.37 -2.83
N SER A 319 -36.42 10.68 -3.02
CA SER A 319 -37.72 11.29 -3.34
C SER A 319 -38.23 11.00 -4.75
N LYS A 320 -37.38 10.41 -5.62
CA LYS A 320 -37.59 10.21 -7.07
C LYS A 320 -37.83 11.51 -7.85
N VAL A 321 -37.60 12.67 -7.22
CA VAL A 321 -37.67 13.99 -7.86
C VAL A 321 -36.35 14.27 -8.59
N PRO A 322 -36.36 14.45 -9.93
CA PRO A 322 -35.16 14.81 -10.67
C PRO A 322 -34.71 16.23 -10.30
N LYS A 323 -33.42 16.37 -9.98
CA LYS A 323 -32.78 17.62 -9.53
C LYS A 323 -31.64 18.03 -10.45
N SER A 324 -31.33 19.32 -10.47
CA SER A 324 -30.12 19.84 -11.13
C SER A 324 -29.21 20.51 -10.11
N THR A 325 -28.09 19.87 -9.77
CA THR A 325 -27.07 20.41 -8.86
C THR A 325 -26.59 21.80 -9.29
N ALA A 326 -26.39 22.00 -10.60
CA ALA A 326 -25.99 23.28 -11.15
C ALA A 326 -27.07 24.36 -10.98
N HIS A 327 -28.37 23.99 -11.02
CA HIS A 327 -29.46 24.93 -10.76
C HIS A 327 -29.46 25.37 -9.29
N GLU A 328 -29.47 24.43 -8.35
CA GLU A 328 -29.54 24.74 -6.91
C GLU A 328 -28.30 25.50 -6.42
N VAL A 329 -27.10 25.15 -6.88
CA VAL A 329 -25.88 25.93 -6.57
C VAL A 329 -25.97 27.35 -7.15
N ALA A 330 -26.47 27.52 -8.38
CA ALA A 330 -26.67 28.84 -8.96
C ALA A 330 -27.80 29.64 -8.28
N LYS A 331 -28.80 28.98 -7.69
CA LYS A 331 -29.90 29.55 -6.91
C LYS A 331 -29.36 30.13 -5.59
N VAL A 332 -28.58 29.37 -4.83
CA VAL A 332 -27.90 29.85 -3.61
C VAL A 332 -26.91 30.97 -3.93
N GLY A 333 -26.11 30.84 -5.01
CA GLY A 333 -25.21 31.91 -5.45
C GLY A 333 -25.94 33.22 -5.80
N LYS A 334 -27.08 33.15 -6.50
CA LYS A 334 -27.95 34.32 -6.76
C LYS A 334 -28.54 34.91 -5.48
N LEU A 335 -28.98 34.07 -4.54
CA LEU A 335 -29.52 34.49 -3.25
C LEU A 335 -28.44 35.21 -2.42
N LYS A 336 -27.22 34.65 -2.36
CA LYS A 336 -26.05 35.25 -1.69
C LYS A 336 -25.68 36.60 -2.30
N ASN A 337 -25.67 36.72 -3.62
CA ASN A 337 -25.37 37.99 -4.30
C ASN A 337 -26.44 39.06 -4.05
N ARG A 338 -27.70 38.67 -3.83
CA ARG A 338 -28.81 39.58 -3.52
C ARG A 338 -28.85 40.01 -2.04
N HIS A 339 -28.56 39.09 -1.13
CA HIS A 339 -28.65 39.31 0.32
C HIS A 339 -27.37 38.87 1.07
N PRO A 340 -26.20 39.46 0.76
CA PRO A 340 -24.90 38.91 1.16
C PRO A 340 -24.66 38.81 2.67
N LYS A 341 -25.21 39.74 3.47
CA LYS A 341 -25.11 39.67 4.94
C LYS A 341 -25.97 38.54 5.53
N LEU A 342 -27.22 38.44 5.10
CA LEU A 342 -28.18 37.44 5.59
C LEU A 342 -27.74 36.03 5.20
N VAL A 343 -27.48 35.81 3.91
CA VAL A 343 -27.04 34.51 3.40
C VAL A 343 -25.63 34.18 3.87
N GLY A 344 -24.75 35.17 4.04
CA GLY A 344 -23.47 35.01 4.72
C GLY A 344 -23.67 34.41 6.13
N SER A 345 -24.55 35.01 6.93
CA SER A 345 -24.85 34.54 8.30
C SER A 345 -25.48 33.14 8.32
N ILE A 346 -26.29 32.76 7.34
CA ILE A 346 -26.83 31.39 7.20
C ILE A 346 -25.70 30.41 6.89
N LEU A 347 -24.80 30.75 5.97
CA LEU A 347 -23.64 29.92 5.62
C LEU A 347 -22.64 29.83 6.78
N ASP A 348 -22.45 30.90 7.55
CA ASP A 348 -21.67 30.92 8.80
C ASP A 348 -22.32 30.08 9.92
N ALA A 349 -23.65 29.92 9.90
CA ALA A 349 -24.35 29.02 10.82
C ALA A 349 -24.18 27.54 10.41
N ILE A 350 -24.28 27.22 9.12
CA ILE A 350 -24.02 25.85 8.60
C ILE A 350 -22.56 25.44 8.87
N ASP A 351 -21.60 26.35 8.71
CA ASP A 351 -20.18 26.16 9.05
C ASP A 351 -20.02 25.74 10.52
N LYS A 352 -20.59 26.52 11.45
CA LYS A 352 -20.59 26.21 12.90
C LYS A 352 -21.31 24.91 13.26
N VAL A 353 -22.42 24.59 12.59
CA VAL A 353 -23.12 23.31 12.79
C VAL A 353 -22.26 22.15 12.28
N THR A 354 -21.48 22.35 11.22
CA THR A 354 -20.53 21.35 10.70
C THR A 354 -19.37 21.15 11.69
N ASP A 355 -18.77 22.23 12.20
CA ASP A 355 -17.69 22.15 13.19
C ASP A 355 -18.16 21.48 14.49
N ALA A 356 -19.28 21.92 15.06
CA ALA A 356 -19.86 21.33 16.27
C ALA A 356 -20.24 19.86 16.08
N SER A 357 -20.70 19.47 14.88
CA SER A 357 -20.97 18.05 14.58
C SER A 357 -19.68 17.23 14.48
N ALA A 358 -18.60 17.80 13.95
CA ALA A 358 -17.29 17.13 13.93
C ALA A 358 -16.70 16.97 15.33
N GLU A 359 -16.91 17.95 16.23
CA GLU A 359 -16.54 17.85 17.65
C GLU A 359 -17.34 16.71 18.31
N VAL A 360 -18.69 16.78 18.30
CA VAL A 360 -19.57 15.76 18.91
C VAL A 360 -19.28 14.34 18.41
N LEU A 361 -19.05 14.16 17.10
CA LEU A 361 -18.79 12.86 16.49
C LEU A 361 -17.34 12.35 16.66
N THR A 362 -16.50 13.05 17.43
CA THR A 362 -15.13 12.60 17.78
C THR A 362 -14.81 12.71 19.29
N GLU A 363 -15.83 12.78 20.14
CA GLU A 363 -15.69 12.68 21.59
C GLU A 363 -15.46 11.22 22.05
N GLU A 364 -14.54 11.00 23.00
CA GLU A 364 -14.18 9.66 23.50
C GLU A 364 -15.34 8.92 24.20
N ASP A 365 -16.37 9.65 24.67
CA ASP A 365 -17.57 9.12 25.31
C ASP A 365 -18.82 9.10 24.40
N PHE A 366 -18.64 9.21 23.07
CA PHE A 366 -19.74 9.12 22.11
C PHE A 366 -20.26 7.67 21.92
N ASP A 367 -21.19 7.26 22.78
CA ASP A 367 -21.93 6.00 22.62
C ASP A 367 -22.99 6.07 21.49
N THR A 368 -22.88 5.17 20.50
CA THR A 368 -23.81 5.07 19.37
C THR A 368 -25.17 4.47 19.73
N GLN A 369 -25.29 3.80 20.89
CA GLN A 369 -26.53 3.22 21.39
C GLN A 369 -27.29 4.17 22.34
N SER A 370 -26.64 5.25 22.78
CA SER A 370 -27.24 6.28 23.64
C SER A 370 -28.10 7.24 22.81
N GLU A 371 -29.42 7.26 23.08
CA GLU A 371 -30.32 8.27 22.49
C GLU A 371 -29.85 9.69 22.83
N GLY A 372 -29.25 9.91 24.01
CA GLY A 372 -28.71 11.21 24.41
C GLY A 372 -27.52 11.66 23.56
N CYS A 373 -26.67 10.74 23.12
CA CYS A 373 -25.53 11.05 22.24
C CYS A 373 -26.00 11.26 20.79
N LEU A 374 -26.86 10.38 20.28
CA LEU A 374 -27.45 10.53 18.94
C LEU A 374 -28.31 11.79 18.83
N ALA A 375 -29.04 12.18 19.87
CA ALA A 375 -29.85 13.40 19.88
C ALA A 375 -29.03 14.67 19.65
N ARG A 376 -27.81 14.76 20.19
CA ARG A 376 -26.91 15.91 19.95
C ARG A 376 -26.59 16.08 18.46
N VAL A 377 -26.42 14.97 17.74
CA VAL A 377 -26.18 14.97 16.28
C VAL A 377 -27.47 15.20 15.52
N GLY A 378 -28.58 14.58 15.96
CA GLY A 378 -29.90 14.71 15.36
C GLY A 378 -30.46 16.15 15.41
N GLU A 379 -30.31 16.83 16.54
CA GLU A 379 -30.66 18.26 16.68
C GLU A 379 -29.85 19.12 15.71
N LEU A 380 -28.55 18.87 15.56
CA LEU A 380 -27.70 19.54 14.58
C LEU A 380 -28.14 19.23 13.13
N MET A 381 -28.59 18.00 12.84
CA MET A 381 -29.17 17.64 11.53
C MET A 381 -30.46 18.42 11.24
N THR A 382 -31.37 18.52 12.20
CA THR A 382 -32.61 19.32 12.09
C THR A 382 -32.30 20.81 11.91
N ILE A 383 -31.32 21.36 12.64
CA ILE A 383 -30.87 22.75 12.50
C ILE A 383 -30.29 22.99 11.11
N ASN A 384 -29.40 22.12 10.61
CA ASN A 384 -28.85 22.23 9.26
C ASN A 384 -29.97 22.16 8.21
N HIS A 385 -30.94 21.26 8.36
CA HIS A 385 -32.10 21.17 7.46
C HIS A 385 -32.89 22.48 7.42
N GLY A 386 -33.18 23.09 8.58
CA GLY A 386 -33.82 24.41 8.65
C GLY A 386 -33.02 25.54 7.98
N LEU A 387 -31.68 25.51 8.06
CA LEU A 387 -30.80 26.44 7.37
C LEU A 387 -30.80 26.20 5.84
N LEU A 388 -30.87 24.95 5.38
CA LEU A 388 -30.97 24.58 3.96
C LEU A 388 -32.34 24.94 3.37
N VAL A 389 -33.43 24.76 4.12
CA VAL A 389 -34.76 25.31 3.81
C VAL A 389 -34.69 26.83 3.68
N SER A 390 -33.96 27.52 4.56
CA SER A 390 -33.75 28.98 4.53
C SER A 390 -32.89 29.46 3.35
N LEU A 391 -32.01 28.61 2.80
CA LEU A 391 -31.33 28.85 1.51
C LEU A 391 -32.23 28.57 0.30
N GLY A 392 -33.43 28.02 0.51
CA GLY A 392 -34.40 27.69 -0.54
C GLY A 392 -34.06 26.44 -1.34
N VAL A 393 -33.24 25.53 -0.80
CA VAL A 393 -32.79 24.31 -1.51
C VAL A 393 -33.52 23.02 -1.11
N SER A 394 -34.51 23.09 -0.20
CA SER A 394 -35.40 21.95 0.04
C SER A 394 -36.51 21.84 -1.03
N HIS A 395 -37.33 20.79 -0.94
CA HIS A 395 -38.42 20.47 -1.87
C HIS A 395 -39.58 19.84 -1.08
N PRO A 396 -40.87 20.03 -1.45
CA PRO A 396 -42.00 19.49 -0.69
C PRO A 396 -41.95 17.98 -0.41
N ARG A 397 -41.49 17.15 -1.37
CA ARG A 397 -41.30 15.70 -1.12
C ARG A 397 -40.17 15.38 -0.12
N LEU A 398 -39.20 16.28 0.10
CA LEU A 398 -38.17 16.12 1.14
C LEU A 398 -38.72 16.52 2.52
N GLU A 399 -39.49 17.62 2.59
CA GLU A 399 -40.22 17.95 3.84
C GLU A 399 -41.23 16.87 4.20
N ARG A 400 -41.85 16.21 3.23
CA ARG A 400 -42.82 15.13 3.47
C ARG A 400 -42.20 13.88 4.11
N VAL A 401 -41.02 13.42 3.65
CA VAL A 401 -40.32 12.32 4.34
C VAL A 401 -39.97 12.71 5.77
N ARG A 402 -39.47 13.95 5.96
CA ARG A 402 -39.19 14.48 7.30
C ARG A 402 -40.45 14.54 8.16
N GLU A 403 -41.58 15.02 7.64
CA GLU A 403 -42.86 15.08 8.35
C GLU A 403 -43.30 13.70 8.86
N LEU A 404 -43.20 12.67 8.02
CA LEU A 404 -43.55 11.30 8.39
C LEU A 404 -42.62 10.75 9.50
N VAL A 405 -41.31 11.00 9.41
CA VAL A 405 -40.33 10.58 10.43
C VAL A 405 -40.51 11.35 11.75
N ASP A 406 -40.67 12.67 11.68
CA ASP A 406 -40.87 13.57 12.82
C ASP A 406 -42.19 13.20 13.55
N HIS A 407 -43.26 12.86 12.82
CA HIS A 407 -44.59 12.51 13.38
C HIS A 407 -44.59 11.18 14.15
N GLU A 408 -43.97 10.13 13.60
CA GLU A 408 -43.87 8.83 14.30
C GLU A 408 -42.77 8.83 15.37
N GLY A 409 -41.88 9.83 15.36
CA GLY A 409 -40.76 9.98 16.29
C GLY A 409 -39.61 9.01 16.03
N ILE A 410 -39.37 8.65 14.76
CA ILE A 410 -38.46 7.57 14.35
C ILE A 410 -36.98 8.01 14.34
N GLY A 411 -36.69 9.28 14.08
CA GLY A 411 -35.33 9.77 13.86
C GLY A 411 -35.26 11.25 13.56
N TRP A 412 -34.14 11.70 13.01
CA TRP A 412 -33.91 13.08 12.59
C TRP A 412 -33.55 13.13 11.09
N THR A 413 -34.46 13.67 10.27
CA THR A 413 -34.30 13.73 8.81
C THR A 413 -33.74 15.07 8.34
N LYS A 414 -32.83 15.02 7.35
CA LYS A 414 -32.38 16.17 6.56
C LYS A 414 -32.14 15.79 5.09
N LEU A 415 -32.24 16.77 4.18
CA LEU A 415 -31.80 16.56 2.79
C LEU A 415 -30.29 16.26 2.72
N THR A 416 -29.83 15.62 1.64
CA THR A 416 -28.38 15.42 1.40
C THR A 416 -27.94 15.84 -0.01
N GLY A 417 -26.74 16.40 -0.11
CA GLY A 417 -26.22 16.98 -1.35
C GLY A 417 -27.00 18.22 -1.79
N ALA A 418 -27.22 18.36 -3.10
CA ALA A 418 -27.70 19.60 -3.70
C ALA A 418 -29.14 20.04 -3.31
N GLY A 419 -29.97 19.15 -2.76
CA GLY A 419 -31.39 19.42 -2.56
C GLY A 419 -32.17 19.55 -3.87
N GLY A 420 -33.31 20.24 -3.83
CA GLY A 420 -34.27 20.39 -4.94
C GLY A 420 -34.99 19.10 -5.35
N GLY A 421 -34.75 17.99 -4.64
CA GLY A 421 -35.14 16.64 -5.01
C GLY A 421 -34.05 15.63 -4.64
N GLY A 422 -34.06 14.44 -5.25
CA GLY A 422 -33.17 13.32 -4.89
C GLY A 422 -33.31 12.88 -3.43
N CYS A 423 -32.21 12.51 -2.78
CA CYS A 423 -32.24 11.89 -1.45
C CYS A 423 -32.30 12.84 -0.24
N CYS A 424 -32.92 12.33 0.82
CA CYS A 424 -32.72 12.74 2.21
C CYS A 424 -32.15 11.58 3.03
N ILE A 425 -31.57 11.89 4.18
CA ILE A 425 -31.01 10.96 5.16
C ILE A 425 -31.67 11.17 6.52
N THR A 426 -31.92 10.07 7.22
CA THR A 426 -32.52 10.05 8.55
C THR A 426 -31.62 9.28 9.50
N LEU A 427 -31.11 9.95 10.53
CA LEU A 427 -30.45 9.28 11.66
C LEU A 427 -31.54 8.61 12.50
N LEU A 428 -31.51 7.28 12.61
CA LEU A 428 -32.51 6.52 13.36
C LEU A 428 -32.23 6.57 14.87
N LYS A 429 -33.28 6.57 15.68
CA LYS A 429 -33.15 6.43 17.14
C LYS A 429 -32.84 4.98 17.55
N PRO A 430 -32.20 4.76 18.72
CA PRO A 430 -32.10 3.43 19.30
C PRO A 430 -33.50 2.91 19.66
N GLY A 431 -33.73 1.60 19.48
CA GLY A 431 -34.94 0.94 19.98
C GLY A 431 -36.28 1.36 19.37
N VAL A 432 -36.29 1.95 18.15
CA VAL A 432 -37.55 2.24 17.44
C VAL A 432 -38.36 0.96 17.23
N GLU A 433 -39.63 0.98 17.65
CA GLU A 433 -40.54 -0.15 17.47
C GLU A 433 -40.69 -0.51 15.98
N ARG A 434 -40.52 -1.79 15.64
CA ARG A 434 -40.59 -2.26 14.25
C ARG A 434 -41.93 -1.91 13.57
N THR A 435 -43.02 -1.90 14.33
CA THR A 435 -44.37 -1.46 13.89
C THR A 435 -44.40 -0.02 13.36
N LYS A 436 -43.56 0.88 13.87
CA LYS A 436 -43.42 2.25 13.35
C LYS A 436 -42.63 2.30 12.06
N LEU A 437 -41.58 1.48 11.96
CA LEU A 437 -40.81 1.32 10.73
C LEU A 437 -41.69 0.73 9.62
N ASP A 438 -42.39 -0.38 9.88
CA ASP A 438 -43.31 -1.02 8.93
C ASP A 438 -44.40 -0.05 8.43
N LYS A 439 -44.87 0.86 9.29
CA LYS A 439 -45.84 1.92 8.95
C LYS A 439 -45.21 3.01 8.08
N LEU A 440 -44.04 3.54 8.47
CA LEU A 440 -43.31 4.52 7.66
C LEU A 440 -42.97 3.93 6.29
N GLU A 441 -42.53 2.68 6.24
CA GLU A 441 -42.26 1.92 5.02
C GLU A 441 -43.48 1.86 4.10
N ALA A 442 -44.66 1.49 4.63
CA ALA A 442 -45.89 1.44 3.84
C ALA A 442 -46.27 2.82 3.28
N GLN A 443 -46.07 3.90 4.04
CA GLN A 443 -46.34 5.28 3.60
C GLN A 443 -45.33 5.78 2.56
N LEU A 444 -44.05 5.42 2.70
CA LEU A 444 -43.02 5.72 1.69
C LEU A 444 -43.30 4.98 0.39
N ASP A 445 -43.65 3.69 0.45
CA ASP A 445 -43.97 2.87 -0.72
C ASP A 445 -45.27 3.37 -1.40
N GLU A 446 -46.31 3.74 -0.64
CA GLU A 446 -47.57 4.33 -1.14
C GLU A 446 -47.35 5.68 -1.84
N GLU A 447 -46.56 6.58 -1.24
CA GLU A 447 -46.23 7.87 -1.84
C GLU A 447 -45.13 7.78 -2.92
N GLY A 448 -44.66 6.58 -3.29
CA GLY A 448 -43.71 6.35 -4.38
C GLY A 448 -42.30 6.87 -4.11
N PHE A 449 -41.85 6.79 -2.86
CA PHE A 449 -40.46 6.95 -2.47
C PHE A 449 -39.68 5.64 -2.67
N GLU A 450 -38.36 5.70 -2.62
CA GLU A 450 -37.50 4.50 -2.60
C GLU A 450 -36.56 4.59 -1.39
N LYS A 451 -36.49 3.51 -0.62
CA LYS A 451 -35.89 3.45 0.71
C LYS A 451 -34.68 2.50 0.75
N PHE A 452 -33.68 2.87 1.52
CA PHE A 452 -32.48 2.06 1.76
C PHE A 452 -32.08 2.16 3.24
N GLU A 453 -32.18 1.06 3.97
CA GLU A 453 -31.51 0.92 5.27
C GLU A 453 -29.99 0.80 5.02
N THR A 454 -29.19 1.60 5.71
CA THR A 454 -27.73 1.63 5.56
C THR A 454 -27.05 2.13 6.84
N THR A 455 -25.75 1.92 6.94
CA THR A 455 -24.91 2.43 8.03
C THR A 455 -24.12 3.63 7.52
N LEU A 456 -24.19 4.76 8.23
CA LEU A 456 -23.31 5.91 8.01
C LEU A 456 -21.97 5.66 8.70
N GLY A 457 -20.85 6.04 8.07
CA GLY A 457 -19.50 5.81 8.63
C GLY A 457 -18.89 4.45 8.27
N GLY A 458 -19.39 3.77 7.23
CA GLY A 458 -18.86 2.46 6.81
C GLY A 458 -17.44 2.49 6.25
N ASP A 459 -16.79 1.33 6.19
CA ASP A 459 -15.39 1.19 5.73
C ASP A 459 -15.18 1.48 4.23
N GLY A 460 -13.96 1.93 3.91
CA GLY A 460 -13.54 2.39 2.58
C GLY A 460 -13.37 1.30 1.54
N VAL A 461 -12.33 1.40 0.70
CA VAL A 461 -12.05 0.38 -0.32
C VAL A 461 -11.72 -0.97 0.33
N GLY A 462 -12.46 -2.01 -0.04
CA GLY A 462 -12.30 -3.37 0.47
C GLY A 462 -11.94 -4.34 -0.65
N VAL A 463 -11.09 -5.33 -0.36
CA VAL A 463 -10.59 -6.31 -1.34
C VAL A 463 -10.74 -7.72 -0.77
N LEU A 464 -11.37 -8.61 -1.52
CA LEU A 464 -11.50 -10.04 -1.20
C LEU A 464 -10.61 -10.83 -2.17
N TRP A 465 -9.51 -11.38 -1.64
CA TRP A 465 -8.46 -12.04 -2.41
C TRP A 465 -8.03 -13.37 -1.76
N PRO A 466 -8.30 -14.54 -2.38
CA PRO A 466 -9.17 -14.75 -3.55
C PRO A 466 -10.63 -14.38 -3.25
N ALA A 467 -11.48 -14.32 -4.27
CA ALA A 467 -12.92 -14.08 -4.14
C ALA A 467 -13.64 -15.29 -3.53
N VAL A 468 -13.44 -15.51 -2.23
CA VAL A 468 -13.98 -16.64 -1.46
C VAL A 468 -14.68 -16.10 -0.23
N LEU A 469 -15.94 -16.47 -0.03
CA LEU A 469 -16.68 -16.17 1.18
C LEU A 469 -16.43 -17.25 2.24
N LYS A 470 -16.25 -16.80 3.48
CA LYS A 470 -16.22 -17.64 4.68
C LYS A 470 -17.40 -17.27 5.56
N ASN A 471 -18.29 -18.23 5.80
CA ASN A 471 -19.64 -18.00 6.33
C ASN A 471 -19.85 -18.54 7.75
N GLY A 472 -18.80 -19.05 8.41
CA GLY A 472 -18.88 -19.66 9.74
C GLY A 472 -19.52 -21.04 9.75
N MET A 473 -19.43 -21.78 8.64
CA MET A 473 -19.95 -23.16 8.47
C MET A 473 -18.81 -24.15 8.20
N ASP A 474 -19.09 -25.45 8.31
CA ASP A 474 -18.14 -26.56 8.09
C ASP A 474 -17.43 -26.55 6.69
N GLU A 475 -17.93 -25.76 5.74
CA GLU A 475 -17.29 -25.53 4.43
C GLU A 475 -16.06 -24.58 4.51
N ASP A 476 -15.97 -23.74 5.55
CA ASP A 476 -14.87 -22.77 5.72
C ASP A 476 -13.52 -23.45 6.02
N ASP A 477 -13.57 -24.58 6.74
CA ASP A 477 -12.43 -25.47 7.02
C ASP A 477 -11.99 -26.25 5.78
N GLN A 478 -12.88 -26.40 4.79
CA GLN A 478 -12.57 -26.99 3.48
C GLN A 478 -12.13 -25.95 2.44
N GLY A 479 -12.11 -24.66 2.82
CA GLY A 479 -11.58 -23.55 2.01
C GLY A 479 -12.53 -22.36 1.87
N GLY A 480 -13.83 -22.52 2.15
CA GLY A 480 -14.86 -21.52 1.91
C GLY A 480 -15.41 -21.52 0.48
N MET A 481 -16.46 -20.73 0.24
CA MET A 481 -17.19 -20.74 -1.04
C MET A 481 -16.61 -19.73 -2.05
N GLU A 482 -16.05 -20.22 -3.16
CA GLU A 482 -15.62 -19.38 -4.28
C GLU A 482 -16.80 -18.65 -4.96
N ILE A 483 -16.66 -17.33 -5.17
CA ILE A 483 -17.57 -16.48 -5.91
C ILE A 483 -17.21 -16.55 -7.39
N ASP A 484 -17.85 -17.48 -8.11
CA ASP A 484 -17.79 -17.50 -9.57
C ASP A 484 -18.68 -16.41 -10.21
N LEU A 485 -18.53 -16.22 -11.52
CA LEU A 485 -19.27 -15.22 -12.29
C LEU A 485 -20.79 -15.46 -12.33
N GLU A 486 -21.24 -16.72 -12.27
CA GLU A 486 -22.66 -17.07 -12.31
C GLU A 486 -23.33 -16.72 -10.97
N LYS A 487 -22.68 -17.04 -9.85
CA LYS A 487 -23.08 -16.58 -8.50
C LYS A 487 -23.12 -15.06 -8.39
N PHE A 488 -22.08 -14.36 -8.87
CA PHE A 488 -22.02 -12.89 -8.80
C PHE A 488 -23.09 -12.18 -9.65
N LEU A 489 -23.52 -12.79 -10.75
CA LEU A 489 -24.60 -12.28 -11.59
C LEU A 489 -26.00 -12.68 -11.06
N SER A 490 -26.15 -13.85 -10.46
CA SER A 490 -27.41 -14.31 -9.84
C SER A 490 -27.68 -13.76 -8.45
N ALA A 491 -26.69 -13.12 -7.81
CA ALA A 491 -26.86 -12.44 -6.53
C ALA A 491 -27.99 -11.39 -6.60
N GLU A 492 -29.04 -11.66 -5.83
CA GLU A 492 -30.18 -10.76 -5.58
C GLU A 492 -29.69 -9.53 -4.81
N GLY A 493 -30.03 -8.34 -5.29
CA GLY A 493 -29.65 -7.08 -4.65
C GLY A 493 -30.76 -6.58 -3.72
N ASN A 494 -30.48 -6.54 -2.41
CA ASN A 494 -31.31 -5.97 -1.34
C ASN A 494 -32.83 -5.93 -1.59
N GLU A 495 -33.49 -7.09 -1.70
CA GLU A 495 -34.86 -7.15 -1.21
C GLU A 495 -34.84 -6.99 0.32
N ALA A 496 -35.69 -6.11 0.85
CA ALA A 496 -35.80 -5.87 2.29
C ALA A 496 -36.28 -7.15 3.00
N SER A 497 -35.70 -7.43 4.16
CA SER A 497 -35.89 -8.70 4.88
C SER A 497 -37.36 -9.02 5.15
N LYS A 498 -37.88 -10.07 4.50
CA LYS A 498 -39.13 -10.73 4.89
C LYS A 498 -38.87 -12.18 5.29
N PRO A 499 -39.41 -12.65 6.42
CA PRO A 499 -39.20 -14.01 6.89
C PRO A 499 -39.92 -15.00 5.95
N SER A 500 -39.34 -16.19 5.80
CA SER A 500 -39.90 -17.26 4.98
C SER A 500 -41.29 -17.67 5.49
N GLN A 501 -42.31 -17.62 4.61
CA GLN A 501 -43.59 -18.29 4.82
C GLN A 501 -44.07 -19.02 3.56
N THR A 502 -44.62 -20.19 3.81
CA THR A 502 -45.12 -21.17 2.83
C THR A 502 -46.35 -20.71 2.05
N THR A 503 -46.28 -20.88 0.72
CA THR A 503 -47.37 -21.27 -0.20
C THR A 503 -48.81 -20.77 0.09
N THR A 504 -49.34 -19.91 -0.78
CA THR A 504 -50.61 -20.21 -1.50
C THR A 504 -50.77 -19.37 -2.78
N THR A 505 -51.77 -19.73 -3.61
CA THR A 505 -51.98 -19.24 -4.99
C THR A 505 -52.92 -18.01 -5.04
N THR A 506 -52.93 -17.27 -6.18
CA THR A 506 -54.10 -17.02 -7.08
C THR A 506 -54.20 -15.58 -7.69
N THR A 507 -53.94 -15.45 -9.00
CA THR A 507 -54.45 -14.49 -10.04
C THR A 507 -54.79 -12.99 -9.81
N SER A 508 -54.28 -12.14 -10.74
CA SER A 508 -54.97 -11.02 -11.47
C SER A 508 -55.34 -9.73 -10.70
N THR A 509 -55.47 -8.50 -11.27
CA THR A 509 -55.42 -7.99 -12.67
C THR A 509 -54.97 -6.48 -12.73
N THR A 510 -54.91 -5.89 -13.94
CA THR A 510 -54.70 -4.45 -14.29
C THR A 510 -55.76 -3.48 -13.68
N THR A 511 -55.69 -2.13 -13.70
CA THR A 511 -55.37 -1.23 -14.85
C THR A 511 -55.16 0.27 -14.50
N THR A 512 -54.08 0.85 -15.05
CA THR A 512 -53.84 2.20 -15.66
C THR A 512 -54.87 3.36 -15.54
N THR A 513 -54.42 4.61 -15.23
CA THR A 513 -54.58 5.86 -16.06
C THR A 513 -53.92 7.14 -15.48
N THR A 514 -53.80 8.19 -16.30
CA THR A 514 -53.09 9.50 -16.09
C THR A 514 -53.90 10.66 -16.75
N PRO A 515 -53.36 11.87 -17.05
CA PRO A 515 -52.88 13.00 -16.21
C PRO A 515 -53.58 14.35 -16.55
N SER A 516 -53.08 15.53 -16.11
CA SER A 516 -52.73 16.70 -16.99
C SER A 516 -52.48 18.07 -16.28
N THR A 517 -51.53 18.86 -16.82
CA THR A 517 -51.37 20.37 -16.99
C THR A 517 -51.94 21.40 -15.96
N THR A 518 -51.45 22.65 -15.79
CA THR A 518 -50.73 23.61 -16.70
C THR A 518 -49.94 24.73 -15.95
N GLU A 519 -49.15 25.53 -16.69
CA GLU A 519 -48.36 26.75 -16.33
C GLU A 519 -49.17 28.07 -16.67
N PRO A 520 -48.65 29.35 -16.85
CA PRO A 520 -47.37 30.05 -16.54
C PRO A 520 -47.50 31.56 -16.07
N THR A 521 -46.39 32.35 -16.17
CA THR A 521 -46.23 33.86 -16.30
C THR A 521 -46.05 34.79 -15.07
N SER A 522 -45.44 36.01 -15.14
CA SER A 522 -44.26 36.55 -15.89
C SER A 522 -43.80 37.99 -15.45
N LEU A 523 -42.46 38.25 -15.32
CA LEU A 523 -41.69 39.54 -15.52
C LEU A 523 -42.15 40.89 -14.84
N PRO A 524 -41.50 42.09 -14.97
CA PRO A 524 -40.35 42.57 -15.79
C PRO A 524 -39.18 43.28 -15.02
N THR A 525 -38.57 44.38 -15.56
CA THR A 525 -37.17 44.85 -15.37
C THR A 525 -37.00 46.38 -15.13
N HIS A 526 -35.79 46.87 -14.75
CA HIS A 526 -35.07 48.07 -15.31
C HIS A 526 -33.71 48.42 -14.57
N PRO A 527 -32.81 49.32 -15.05
CA PRO A 527 -31.33 49.15 -14.89
C PRO A 527 -30.42 50.38 -14.54
N LYS A 528 -29.12 50.10 -14.28
CA LYS A 528 -27.88 50.91 -14.53
C LYS A 528 -27.70 52.28 -13.79
N PRO A 529 -26.45 52.75 -13.48
CA PRO A 529 -25.39 53.14 -14.44
C PRO A 529 -23.95 52.66 -14.06
N ALA A 530 -22.90 53.34 -14.56
CA ALA A 530 -21.48 52.96 -14.45
C ALA A 530 -20.53 54.18 -14.39
N GLU A 531 -19.26 53.98 -13.98
CA GLU A 531 -18.20 55.01 -13.92
C GLU A 531 -16.86 54.56 -14.56
N SER A 532 -15.86 55.45 -14.57
CA SER A 532 -14.90 55.62 -15.68
C SER A 532 -13.44 55.14 -15.43
N PRO A 533 -12.59 55.05 -16.48
CA PRO A 533 -11.26 54.47 -16.37
C PRO A 533 -10.11 55.49 -16.49
N ASN A 534 -9.20 55.55 -15.50
CA ASN A 534 -7.74 55.69 -15.68
C ASN A 534 -6.97 55.74 -14.34
N GLN A 535 -6.26 54.66 -14.00
CA GLN A 535 -5.20 54.61 -12.97
C GLN A 535 -4.22 53.48 -13.30
N THR A 536 -2.91 53.70 -13.20
CA THR A 536 -1.91 52.68 -13.55
C THR A 536 -1.78 51.61 -12.44
N VAL A 537 -1.16 50.47 -12.78
CA VAL A 537 -1.01 49.34 -11.82
C VAL A 537 -0.11 49.71 -10.63
N LEU A 538 0.87 50.60 -10.83
CA LEU A 538 1.79 51.03 -9.76
C LEU A 538 1.12 52.02 -8.78
N ASP A 539 0.16 52.81 -9.24
CA ASP A 539 -0.63 53.71 -8.38
C ASP A 539 -1.65 52.91 -7.55
N ARG A 540 -2.23 51.86 -8.15
CA ARG A 540 -3.12 50.91 -7.46
C ARG A 540 -2.40 50.07 -6.40
N SER A 541 -1.10 49.80 -6.54
CA SER A 541 -0.33 49.12 -5.49
C SER A 541 0.11 50.07 -4.38
N LYS A 542 0.54 51.30 -4.71
CA LYS A 542 0.90 52.32 -3.71
C LYS A 542 -0.30 52.76 -2.84
N SER A 543 -1.47 53.00 -3.43
CA SER A 543 -2.68 53.36 -2.66
C SER A 543 -3.17 52.23 -1.74
N ARG A 544 -2.97 50.96 -2.10
CA ARG A 544 -3.33 49.81 -1.27
C ARG A 544 -2.40 49.61 -0.06
N LEU A 545 -1.14 50.04 -0.13
CA LEU A 545 -0.21 49.94 1.00
C LEU A 545 -0.62 50.83 2.18
N ALA A 546 -1.25 51.98 1.91
CA ALA A 546 -1.78 52.88 2.94
C ALA A 546 -3.13 52.42 3.54
N ALA A 547 -3.89 51.57 2.84
CA ALA A 547 -5.22 51.12 3.26
C ALA A 547 -5.20 49.84 4.14
N ALA A 548 -4.04 49.21 4.32
CA ALA A 548 -3.91 47.87 4.90
C ALA A 548 -3.63 47.84 6.43
N ARG A 549 -4.08 48.85 7.20
CA ARG A 549 -3.91 48.91 8.67
C ARG A 549 -5.21 49.12 9.48
N PRO A 550 -6.22 48.26 9.37
CA PRO A 550 -7.40 48.30 10.26
C PRO A 550 -7.09 47.87 11.71
N PHE A 551 -5.91 47.27 11.97
CA PHE A 551 -5.59 46.63 13.24
C PHE A 551 -5.26 47.63 14.37
N GLU A 552 -4.66 48.78 14.05
CA GLU A 552 -4.29 49.80 15.05
C GLU A 552 -5.53 50.51 15.65
N THR A 553 -6.60 50.69 14.85
CA THR A 553 -7.88 51.26 15.31
C THR A 553 -8.69 50.29 16.17
N LEU A 554 -8.69 49.00 15.83
CA LEU A 554 -9.38 47.96 16.60
C LEU A 554 -8.74 47.73 17.98
N LEU A 555 -7.42 47.86 18.08
CA LEU A 555 -6.69 47.69 19.33
C LEU A 555 -7.09 48.73 20.39
N GLN A 556 -7.38 49.97 19.99
CA GLN A 556 -7.88 51.01 20.90
C GLN A 556 -9.33 50.76 21.35
N GLN A 557 -10.17 50.15 20.52
CA GLN A 557 -11.57 49.90 20.86
C GLN A 557 -11.75 48.67 21.78
N GLN A 558 -10.95 47.60 21.59
CA GLN A 558 -11.00 46.43 22.47
C GLN A 558 -10.49 46.70 23.91
N GLN A 559 -9.67 47.74 24.13
CA GLN A 559 -9.13 48.05 25.45
C GLN A 559 -10.15 48.65 26.45
N GLN A 560 -11.35 49.06 26.02
CA GLN A 560 -12.29 49.76 26.90
C GLN A 560 -13.37 48.87 27.57
N GLN A 561 -13.55 47.60 27.16
CA GLN A 561 -14.64 46.76 27.69
C GLN A 561 -14.25 45.31 28.04
N GLN A 562 -13.33 45.14 29.00
CA GLN A 562 -13.44 44.08 30.04
C GLN A 562 -12.39 44.26 31.17
N HIS A 563 -12.67 45.13 32.13
CA HIS A 563 -11.92 45.20 33.39
C HIS A 563 -12.86 45.29 34.61
N LYS A 564 -12.94 44.19 35.37
CA LYS A 564 -13.27 44.14 36.81
C LYS A 564 -13.08 42.70 37.33
N GLY A 565 -12.14 42.51 38.27
CA GLY A 565 -12.01 41.28 39.08
C GLY A 565 -10.91 40.26 38.73
N SER A 566 -10.18 40.41 37.61
CA SER A 566 -9.08 39.49 37.26
C SER A 566 -7.72 39.94 37.79
N LEU A 567 -6.82 38.98 38.05
CA LEU A 567 -5.46 39.22 38.57
C LEU A 567 -4.61 40.14 37.68
N ALA A 568 -4.91 40.16 36.37
CA ALA A 568 -4.28 41.05 35.39
C ALA A 568 -4.57 42.55 35.61
N ALA A 569 -5.48 42.91 36.52
CA ALA A 569 -5.80 44.30 36.88
C ALA A 569 -4.88 44.92 37.95
N LEU A 570 -3.94 44.16 38.50
CA LEU A 570 -2.87 44.67 39.38
C LEU A 570 -1.65 45.10 38.54
N ALA A 571 -0.82 46.04 39.01
CA ALA A 571 0.38 46.42 38.27
C ALA A 571 1.40 45.25 38.23
N PRO A 572 2.32 45.18 37.25
CA PRO A 572 3.29 44.07 37.17
C PRO A 572 4.15 43.89 38.42
N ALA A 573 4.46 44.98 39.14
CA ALA A 573 5.13 44.92 40.44
C ALA A 573 4.25 44.25 41.52
N ASP A 574 2.97 44.60 41.60
CA ASP A 574 2.00 44.02 42.54
C ASP A 574 1.68 42.56 42.21
N GLN A 575 1.59 42.21 40.92
CA GLN A 575 1.46 40.82 40.46
C GLN A 575 2.68 40.00 40.89
N SER A 576 3.89 40.55 40.73
CA SER A 576 5.14 39.90 41.16
C SER A 576 5.24 39.79 42.68
N ALA A 577 4.85 40.83 43.43
CA ALA A 577 4.80 40.83 44.89
C ALA A 577 3.75 39.84 45.43
N TRP A 578 2.57 39.75 44.80
CA TRP A 578 1.52 38.80 45.14
C TRP A 578 1.94 37.35 44.83
N LEU A 579 2.58 37.09 43.69
CA LEU A 579 3.19 35.78 43.40
C LEU A 579 4.26 35.45 44.43
N SER A 580 5.18 36.38 44.72
CA SER A 580 6.27 36.19 45.68
C SER A 580 5.74 35.90 47.08
N ALA A 581 4.74 36.64 47.56
CA ALA A 581 4.07 36.39 48.83
C ALA A 581 3.32 35.03 48.85
N ARG A 582 2.76 34.59 47.72
CA ARG A 582 2.02 33.31 47.62
C ARG A 582 2.93 32.09 47.45
N ILE A 583 4.14 32.28 46.94
CA ILE A 583 5.22 31.29 46.94
C ILE A 583 5.88 31.24 48.32
N ALA A 584 6.23 32.40 48.90
CA ALA A 584 6.83 32.50 50.23
C ALA A 584 5.92 31.92 51.33
N SER A 585 4.61 32.21 51.31
CA SER A 585 3.66 31.64 52.28
C SER A 585 3.49 30.11 52.13
N ARG A 586 3.66 29.55 50.93
CA ARG A 586 3.68 28.09 50.72
C ARG A 586 4.98 27.44 51.19
N LEU A 587 6.12 28.13 51.07
CA LEU A 587 7.42 27.67 51.59
C LEU A 587 7.52 27.84 53.12
N ALA A 588 6.88 28.87 53.69
CA ALA A 588 6.81 29.12 55.12
C ALA A 588 5.79 28.22 55.85
N ALA A 589 4.83 27.62 55.13
CA ALA A 589 3.83 26.70 55.69
C ALA A 589 4.38 25.29 56.04
N ARG A 590 5.67 25.19 56.41
CA ARG A 590 6.25 24.00 57.04
C ARG A 590 6.02 24.07 58.55
N PRO A 591 5.46 23.03 59.19
CA PRO A 591 5.55 22.87 60.64
C PRO A 591 7.02 22.80 61.04
N ALA A 592 7.47 23.68 61.94
CA ALA A 592 8.78 23.57 62.54
C ALA A 592 8.77 22.44 63.59
N LEU A 593 9.53 21.38 63.35
CA LEU A 593 9.86 20.38 64.37
C LEU A 593 11.37 20.37 64.61
N SER A 594 11.74 20.74 65.83
CA SER A 594 13.10 20.80 66.36
C SER A 594 13.60 19.40 66.76
N GLY A 595 14.92 19.17 66.66
CA GLY A 595 15.49 17.85 66.98
C GLY A 595 17.02 17.75 66.89
N SER A 596 17.74 18.59 67.66
CA SER A 596 19.10 18.40 68.21
C SER A 596 20.20 17.59 67.47
N SER A 597 21.42 18.17 67.42
CA SER A 597 22.76 17.52 67.33
C SER A 597 23.13 16.76 66.03
N SER A 598 24.40 16.75 65.56
CA SER A 598 25.60 17.55 65.94
C SER A 598 26.71 17.52 64.88
N THR A 599 27.56 18.56 64.89
CA THR A 599 28.99 18.57 64.48
C THR A 599 29.44 18.15 63.05
N THR A 600 29.72 19.20 62.24
CA THR A 600 30.93 19.43 61.41
C THR A 600 31.26 18.64 60.13
N THR A 601 31.68 19.44 59.13
CA THR A 601 32.64 19.17 58.03
C THR A 601 32.34 18.04 57.03
N GLY A 602 31.77 18.44 55.88
CA GLY A 602 31.78 17.68 54.63
C GLY A 602 31.33 18.55 53.46
N GLY A 603 32.18 18.78 52.46
CA GLY A 603 31.84 19.60 51.30
C GLY A 603 31.03 18.81 50.26
N GLY A 604 29.73 19.10 50.13
CA GLY A 604 28.84 18.45 49.17
C GLY A 604 27.83 19.42 48.56
N GLY A 605 28.04 19.82 47.30
CA GLY A 605 27.23 20.81 46.59
C GLY A 605 25.87 20.32 46.11
N GLY A 606 24.96 20.00 47.05
CA GLY A 606 23.59 19.57 46.75
C GLY A 606 22.74 20.68 46.11
N SER A 607 22.78 20.80 44.78
CA SER A 607 21.97 21.76 44.03
C SER A 607 20.49 21.36 44.01
N SER A 608 19.73 21.78 45.03
CA SER A 608 18.27 21.59 45.05
C SER A 608 17.59 22.17 43.80
N ALA A 609 16.44 21.61 43.40
CA ALA A 609 15.70 22.04 42.21
C ALA A 609 15.37 23.55 42.22
N ALA A 610 15.11 24.12 43.40
CA ALA A 610 14.93 25.56 43.58
C ALA A 610 16.13 26.39 43.08
N ALA A 611 17.37 25.92 43.30
CA ALA A 611 18.58 26.61 42.85
C ALA A 611 18.82 26.50 41.32
N ALA A 612 18.18 25.57 40.63
CA ALA A 612 18.15 25.53 39.17
C ALA A 612 17.07 26.50 38.63
N VAL A 613 15.85 26.43 39.16
CA VAL A 613 14.73 27.28 38.75
C VAL A 613 14.99 28.77 39.03
N SER A 614 15.61 29.13 40.16
CA SER A 614 16.00 30.53 40.43
C SER A 614 17.09 31.04 39.48
N ARG A 615 18.02 30.18 39.00
CA ARG A 615 19.01 30.60 37.99
C ARG A 615 18.36 30.88 36.65
N LEU A 616 17.40 30.04 36.23
CA LEU A 616 16.59 30.28 35.02
C LEU A 616 15.76 31.57 35.14
N ALA A 617 15.21 31.87 36.31
CA ALA A 617 14.43 33.08 36.56
C ALA A 617 15.26 34.39 36.57
N CYS A 618 16.57 34.32 36.85
CA CYS A 618 17.44 35.50 36.96
C CYS A 618 18.43 35.69 35.79
N GLY A 619 18.72 34.65 34.99
CA GLY A 619 19.64 34.74 33.84
C GLY A 619 18.98 34.64 32.46
N GLY A 620 17.79 34.04 32.35
CA GLY A 620 17.12 33.83 31.07
C GLY A 620 16.34 35.05 30.58
N GLY A 621 16.72 35.60 29.41
CA GLY A 621 15.90 36.62 28.74
C GLY A 621 14.50 36.11 28.39
N GLN A 622 13.52 37.01 28.23
CA GLN A 622 12.09 36.68 28.05
C GLN A 622 11.78 35.61 26.99
N LYS A 623 12.60 35.49 25.92
CA LYS A 623 12.47 34.42 24.92
C LYS A 623 12.67 33.03 25.54
N THR A 624 13.70 32.82 26.35
CA THR A 624 14.02 31.54 27.01
C THR A 624 12.92 31.10 27.95
N VAL A 625 12.35 32.03 28.73
CA VAL A 625 11.25 31.74 29.67
C VAL A 625 9.97 31.34 28.92
N LYS A 626 9.67 31.98 27.77
CA LYS A 626 8.57 31.55 26.89
C LYS A 626 8.82 30.17 26.26
N GLU A 627 10.07 29.87 25.88
CA GLU A 627 10.43 28.57 25.28
C GLU A 627 10.19 27.40 26.26
N VAL A 628 10.62 27.56 27.52
CA VAL A 628 10.37 26.57 28.59
C VAL A 628 8.86 26.38 28.81
N TRP A 629 8.09 27.46 28.90
CA TRP A 629 6.63 27.38 29.08
C TRP A 629 5.89 26.77 27.90
N ARG A 630 6.38 26.93 26.67
CA ARG A 630 5.80 26.28 25.49
C ARG A 630 5.93 24.76 25.61
N VAL A 631 7.14 24.26 25.91
CA VAL A 631 7.43 22.82 26.05
C VAL A 631 6.67 22.18 27.22
N VAL A 632 6.38 22.93 28.29
CA VAL A 632 5.54 22.47 29.42
C VAL A 632 4.06 22.36 29.01
N ASN A 633 3.53 23.31 28.24
CA ASN A 633 2.13 23.30 27.79
C ASN A 633 1.88 22.31 26.64
N GLU A 634 2.78 22.22 25.65
CA GLU A 634 2.68 21.30 24.49
C GLU A 634 2.68 19.82 24.90
N ARG A 635 3.09 19.50 26.13
CA ARG A 635 3.08 18.14 26.70
C ARG A 635 1.94 17.90 27.70
N GLY A 636 0.90 18.74 27.70
CA GLY A 636 -0.37 18.47 28.38
C GLY A 636 -0.32 18.38 29.91
N VAL A 637 0.66 19.00 30.58
CA VAL A 637 0.87 18.82 32.03
C VAL A 637 -0.14 19.64 32.85
N PRO A 638 -1.04 19.03 33.65
CA PRO A 638 -2.08 19.76 34.36
C PRO A 638 -1.56 20.49 35.61
N LEU A 639 -1.69 21.82 35.64
CA LEU A 639 -1.26 22.69 36.75
C LEU A 639 -2.22 22.72 37.96
N ARG A 640 -3.06 21.69 38.14
CA ARG A 640 -3.94 21.53 39.30
C ARG A 640 -3.48 20.33 40.12
N ALA A 641 -3.07 20.56 41.36
CA ALA A 641 -2.94 19.49 42.35
C ALA A 641 -4.29 18.77 42.50
N ALA A 642 -4.28 17.44 42.49
CA ALA A 642 -5.48 16.64 42.65
C ALA A 642 -6.14 16.96 44.01
N ARG A 643 -7.43 17.34 43.97
CA ARG A 643 -8.24 17.39 45.19
C ARG A 643 -8.60 15.96 45.57
N LEU A 644 -7.83 15.37 46.49
CA LEU A 644 -8.17 14.10 47.12
C LEU A 644 -9.61 14.15 47.67
N PRO A 645 -10.52 13.26 47.24
CA PRO A 645 -11.79 13.07 47.91
C PRO A 645 -11.56 12.63 49.36
N ARG A 646 -12.30 13.20 50.31
CA ARG A 646 -12.23 12.76 51.70
C ARG A 646 -13.00 11.44 51.88
N GLY A 647 -12.29 10.31 51.73
CA GLY A 647 -12.70 9.04 52.33
C GLY A 647 -12.87 7.86 51.38
N ARG A 648 -11.74 7.23 51.02
CA ARG A 648 -11.50 5.77 51.08
C ARG A 648 -9.99 5.55 51.10
N ARG A 649 -9.53 4.39 51.60
CA ARG A 649 -8.13 3.95 51.53
C ARG A 649 -7.94 3.03 50.32
N GLN A 650 -6.70 2.98 49.83
CA GLN A 650 -6.05 1.97 48.99
C GLN A 650 -6.95 0.93 48.30
N GLU A 651 -6.87 0.93 46.98
CA GLU A 651 -6.45 -0.24 46.21
C GLU A 651 -5.41 0.24 45.18
N GLU A 652 -4.43 -0.59 44.85
CA GLU A 652 -3.19 -0.19 44.17
C GLU A 652 -2.97 -0.96 42.87
N GLU A 653 -3.35 -0.37 41.74
CA GLU A 653 -2.91 -0.78 40.41
C GLU A 653 -2.00 0.31 39.82
N GLY A 654 -0.79 -0.05 39.36
CA GLY A 654 0.18 0.88 38.75
C GLY A 654 1.52 1.07 39.48
N GLY A 655 1.72 0.46 40.65
CA GLY A 655 3.07 0.15 41.20
C GLY A 655 4.01 1.31 41.58
N LEU A 656 3.55 2.57 41.62
CA LEU A 656 4.35 3.74 42.02
C LEU A 656 3.57 4.61 43.01
N SER A 657 4.18 4.98 44.14
CA SER A 657 3.54 5.89 45.09
C SER A 657 3.44 7.32 44.53
N VAL A 658 2.49 8.10 45.04
CA VAL A 658 2.35 9.54 44.70
C VAL A 658 3.67 10.29 44.90
N THR A 659 4.40 9.97 45.98
CA THR A 659 5.73 10.55 46.29
C THR A 659 6.85 10.13 45.34
N GLU A 660 6.71 9.02 44.61
CA GLU A 660 7.65 8.61 43.56
C GLU A 660 7.25 9.19 42.21
N PHE A 661 5.95 9.30 41.92
CA PHE A 661 5.43 10.03 40.78
C PHE A 661 5.90 11.50 40.81
N GLU A 662 5.82 12.18 41.95
CA GLU A 662 6.31 13.56 42.12
C GLU A 662 7.83 13.66 41.86
N LYS A 663 8.65 12.77 42.44
CA LYS A 663 10.11 12.72 42.17
C LYS A 663 10.44 12.43 40.69
N ARG A 664 9.68 11.55 40.05
CA ARG A 664 9.79 11.20 38.61
C ARG A 664 9.36 12.37 37.73
N TRP A 665 8.38 13.17 38.17
CA TRP A 665 7.98 14.43 37.53
C TRP A 665 9.07 15.50 37.62
N GLU A 666 9.65 15.73 38.81
CA GLU A 666 10.72 16.73 38.99
C GLU A 666 11.91 16.47 38.05
N LYS A 667 12.36 15.22 37.98
CA LYS A 667 13.44 14.81 37.06
C LYS A 667 13.10 15.05 35.58
N LYS A 668 11.84 14.82 35.15
CA LYS A 668 11.38 15.13 33.77
C LYS A 668 11.44 16.62 33.47
N VAL A 669 11.10 17.48 34.43
CA VAL A 669 11.17 18.95 34.26
C VAL A 669 12.62 19.43 34.19
N VAL A 670 13.50 18.97 35.08
CA VAL A 670 14.93 19.32 35.03
C VAL A 670 15.57 18.90 33.70
N LEU A 671 15.31 17.65 33.24
CA LEU A 671 15.78 17.18 31.93
C LEU A 671 15.29 18.06 30.77
N SER A 672 14.05 18.53 30.84
CA SER A 672 13.47 19.42 29.82
C SER A 672 14.13 20.80 29.82
N CYS A 673 14.42 21.38 30.99
CA CYS A 673 15.13 22.67 31.12
C CYS A 673 16.57 22.60 30.60
N LEU A 674 17.34 21.58 31.00
CA LEU A 674 18.70 21.36 30.50
C LEU A 674 18.69 21.15 28.97
N GLY A 675 17.66 20.47 28.44
CA GLY A 675 17.45 20.32 27.00
C GLY A 675 17.18 21.64 26.25
N VAL A 676 16.55 22.63 26.89
CA VAL A 676 16.39 23.98 26.31
C VAL A 676 17.75 24.71 26.28
N GLU A 677 18.49 24.72 27.39
CA GLU A 677 19.81 25.36 27.45
C GLU A 677 20.79 24.80 26.41
N SER A 678 20.84 23.47 26.25
CA SER A 678 21.67 22.80 25.23
C SER A 678 21.28 23.18 23.79
N ARG A 679 19.99 23.46 23.51
CA ARG A 679 19.56 23.99 22.21
C ARG A 679 19.99 25.45 22.04
N CYS A 680 19.90 26.27 23.08
CA CYS A 680 20.39 27.66 23.04
C CYS A 680 21.91 27.73 22.80
N PHE A 681 22.69 26.86 23.45
CA PHE A 681 24.14 26.73 23.22
C PHE A 681 24.45 26.31 21.78
N ARG A 682 23.81 25.25 21.26
CA ARG A 682 23.96 24.81 19.86
C ARG A 682 23.63 25.94 18.88
N ALA A 683 22.55 26.70 19.14
CA ALA A 683 22.18 27.87 18.35
C ALA A 683 23.12 29.09 18.51
N LYS A 684 24.05 29.10 19.49
CA LYS A 684 25.18 30.06 19.56
C LYS A 684 26.35 29.56 18.71
N ARG A 685 26.77 28.30 18.92
CA ARG A 685 27.87 27.63 18.20
C ARG A 685 27.67 27.56 16.68
N GLU A 686 26.42 27.41 16.23
CA GLU A 686 26.10 27.40 14.80
C GLU A 686 26.09 28.82 14.19
N ARG A 687 25.93 29.88 15.00
CA ARG A 687 26.15 31.27 14.53
C ARG A 687 27.63 31.63 14.48
N GLU A 688 28.42 31.18 15.46
CA GLU A 688 29.90 31.25 15.44
C GLU A 688 30.47 30.62 14.16
N ARG A 689 30.12 29.35 13.87
CA ARG A 689 30.57 28.63 12.66
C ARG A 689 30.24 29.34 11.34
N ARG A 690 29.17 30.14 11.33
CA ARG A 690 28.72 30.91 10.15
C ARG A 690 29.26 32.35 10.12
N GLY A 691 30.18 32.71 11.02
CA GLY A 691 30.77 34.05 11.11
C GLY A 691 29.79 35.14 11.56
N GLY A 692 28.70 34.76 12.25
CA GLY A 692 27.65 35.69 12.67
C GLY A 692 28.09 36.63 13.79
N THR A 693 27.64 37.88 13.73
CA THR A 693 27.77 38.87 14.80
C THR A 693 26.50 38.92 15.67
N GLU A 694 26.63 39.36 16.92
CA GLU A 694 25.49 39.49 17.83
C GLU A 694 24.75 40.82 17.61
N GLU A 695 23.45 40.75 17.29
CA GLU A 695 22.57 41.87 16.89
C GLU A 695 22.59 43.09 17.85
N ARG A 696 23.04 42.89 19.09
CA ARG A 696 22.96 43.89 20.18
C ARG A 696 24.30 44.55 20.52
N THR A 697 25.43 43.96 20.13
CA THR A 697 26.79 44.50 20.39
C THR A 697 27.60 44.71 19.12
N GLY A 698 27.27 44.01 18.02
CA GLY A 698 28.03 44.04 16.77
C GLY A 698 29.30 43.18 16.78
N GLU A 699 29.65 42.59 17.93
CA GLU A 699 30.80 41.72 18.09
C GLU A 699 30.55 40.33 17.48
N THR A 700 31.62 39.63 17.08
CA THR A 700 31.53 38.27 16.53
C THR A 700 31.05 37.29 17.60
N VAL A 701 30.10 36.42 17.28
CA VAL A 701 29.63 35.39 18.21
C VAL A 701 30.73 34.34 18.39
N VAL A 702 31.39 34.34 19.55
CA VAL A 702 32.39 33.35 19.95
C VAL A 702 31.84 32.48 21.08
N VAL A 703 32.11 31.18 21.04
CA VAL A 703 31.85 30.21 22.12
C VAL A 703 33.12 30.00 22.91
N THR A 704 33.06 30.26 24.21
CA THR A 704 34.21 30.12 25.10
C THR A 704 34.46 28.66 25.49
N GLU A 705 35.70 28.33 25.84
CA GLU A 705 36.04 27.00 26.40
C GLU A 705 35.24 26.68 27.67
N GLN A 706 34.90 27.70 28.47
CA GLN A 706 34.03 27.54 29.64
C GLN A 706 32.61 27.13 29.24
N GLU A 707 32.01 27.76 28.22
CA GLU A 707 30.67 27.36 27.73
C GLU A 707 30.68 25.94 27.14
N LEU A 708 31.77 25.54 26.46
CA LEU A 708 31.99 24.17 25.98
C LEU A 708 32.10 23.15 27.14
N PHE A 709 32.82 23.50 28.21
CA PHE A 709 32.92 22.67 29.41
C PHE A 709 31.57 22.57 30.15
N GLU A 710 30.84 23.69 30.28
CA GLU A 710 29.53 23.73 30.91
C GLU A 710 28.46 22.94 30.10
N GLU A 711 28.49 23.00 28.77
CA GLU A 711 27.66 22.13 27.92
C GLU A 711 28.05 20.65 28.07
N THR A 712 29.35 20.35 28.14
CA THR A 712 29.84 18.97 28.38
C THR A 712 29.32 18.43 29.73
N ARG A 713 29.28 19.28 30.77
CA ARG A 713 28.69 18.91 32.07
C ARG A 713 27.16 18.75 31.96
N ARG A 714 26.47 19.71 31.33
CA ARG A 714 25.01 19.70 31.11
C ARG A 714 24.55 18.42 30.43
N ARG A 715 25.27 17.96 29.40
CA ARG A 715 24.98 16.71 28.69
C ARG A 715 25.13 15.46 29.56
N LYS A 716 26.16 15.40 30.41
CA LYS A 716 26.34 14.30 31.38
C LYS A 716 25.20 14.27 32.40
N GLU A 717 24.76 15.44 32.87
CA GLU A 717 23.62 15.58 33.79
C GLU A 717 22.29 15.16 33.13
N MET A 718 22.05 15.58 31.87
CA MET A 718 20.93 15.11 31.06
C MET A 718 20.96 13.60 30.82
N ALA A 719 22.14 13.01 30.57
CA ALA A 719 22.29 11.58 30.38
C ALA A 719 21.93 10.79 31.65
N ALA A 720 22.44 11.22 32.82
CA ALA A 720 22.09 10.62 34.11
C ALA A 720 20.58 10.70 34.39
N LEU A 721 19.97 11.87 34.25
CA LEU A 721 18.52 12.06 34.44
C LEU A 721 17.69 11.22 33.45
N THR A 722 18.16 11.02 32.21
CA THR A 722 17.47 10.13 31.26
C THR A 722 17.54 8.67 31.71
N ARG A 723 18.72 8.19 32.11
CA ARG A 723 18.95 6.81 32.58
C ARG A 723 18.10 6.50 33.81
N GLU A 724 17.98 7.44 34.74
CA GLU A 724 17.14 7.31 35.94
C GLU A 724 15.62 7.40 35.67
N LEU A 725 15.21 7.99 34.56
CA LEU A 725 13.79 8.16 34.21
C LEU A 725 13.24 6.99 33.38
N TYR A 726 14.02 6.52 32.40
CA TYR A 726 13.53 5.62 31.35
C TYR A 726 14.27 4.27 31.32
N GLY A 727 15.24 4.05 32.21
CA GLY A 727 16.12 2.88 32.15
C GLY A 727 17.29 3.07 31.19
N GLY A 728 18.27 2.18 31.26
CA GLY A 728 19.48 2.20 30.43
C GLY A 728 19.30 1.54 29.06
N GLY A 729 18.34 1.99 28.26
CA GLY A 729 18.08 1.46 26.92
C GLY A 729 18.69 2.29 25.79
N VAL A 730 19.86 1.87 25.28
CA VAL A 730 20.49 2.25 23.98
C VAL A 730 20.78 3.76 23.75
N GLY A 731 21.93 4.08 23.13
CA GLY A 731 22.14 5.41 22.53
C GLY A 731 22.65 6.52 23.46
N LYS A 732 23.34 6.19 24.57
CA LYS A 732 24.09 7.18 25.40
C LYS A 732 25.50 6.75 25.83
N GLU A 733 25.96 5.60 25.37
CA GLU A 733 27.32 5.07 25.56
C GLU A 733 27.90 4.47 24.26
N GLY A 734 27.14 4.50 23.16
CA GLY A 734 27.62 4.10 21.85
C GLY A 734 28.37 5.21 21.12
N LYS A 735 28.86 4.88 19.93
CA LYS A 735 29.81 5.70 19.16
C LYS A 735 29.16 6.98 18.64
N LEU A 736 27.91 6.88 18.14
CA LEU A 736 27.21 8.01 17.53
C LEU A 736 26.72 9.01 18.58
N ALA A 737 26.29 8.53 19.75
CA ALA A 737 25.89 9.39 20.87
C ALA A 737 27.07 10.14 21.54
N MET A 738 28.32 9.79 21.20
CA MET A 738 29.55 10.45 21.64
C MET A 738 30.21 11.31 20.56
N ASP A 739 29.75 11.23 19.31
CA ASP A 739 30.28 11.99 18.18
C ASP A 739 29.63 13.40 18.12
N PRO A 740 30.39 14.49 18.26
CA PRO A 740 29.85 15.85 18.17
C PRO A 740 29.25 16.23 16.81
N GLU A 741 29.41 15.41 15.77
CA GLU A 741 28.71 15.58 14.49
C GLU A 741 27.23 15.17 14.57
N TRP A 742 26.81 14.37 15.56
CA TRP A 742 25.42 13.90 15.72
C TRP A 742 24.64 14.67 16.81
N ASP A 743 25.25 15.72 17.36
CA ASP A 743 24.76 16.60 18.43
C ASP A 743 23.34 17.17 18.22
N ASP A 744 22.91 17.41 16.98
CA ASP A 744 21.61 17.98 16.62
C ASP A 744 20.53 16.93 16.37
N VAL A 745 20.91 15.68 16.11
CA VAL A 745 19.98 14.59 15.80
C VAL A 745 19.49 13.93 17.10
N VAL A 746 18.17 13.83 17.27
CA VAL A 746 17.56 13.08 18.38
C VAL A 746 17.24 11.67 17.86
N PRO A 747 17.88 10.60 18.36
CA PRO A 747 17.66 9.25 17.86
C PRO A 747 16.24 8.76 18.18
N VAL A 748 15.63 8.06 17.22
CA VAL A 748 14.28 7.46 17.33
C VAL A 748 14.44 5.97 17.64
N VAL A 749 14.34 5.61 18.92
CA VAL A 749 14.40 4.22 19.39
C VAL A 749 13.19 3.44 18.84
N LEU A 750 13.38 2.14 18.59
CA LEU A 750 12.28 1.22 18.28
C LEU A 750 11.78 0.65 19.60
N GLU A 751 10.52 0.89 19.93
CA GLU A 751 9.84 0.30 21.08
C GLU A 751 8.98 -0.85 20.55
N GLU A 752 9.40 -2.10 20.79
CA GLU A 752 8.62 -3.30 20.46
C GLU A 752 7.59 -3.56 21.56
N PRO A 753 6.33 -3.95 21.24
CA PRO A 753 5.29 -4.16 22.24
C PRO A 753 5.59 -5.38 23.12
N GLU A 754 5.10 -5.33 24.36
CA GLU A 754 5.22 -6.45 25.30
C GLU A 754 4.53 -7.70 24.74
N GLY A 755 5.27 -8.82 24.67
CA GLY A 755 4.81 -10.05 24.02
C GLY A 755 5.10 -10.18 22.51
N ALA A 756 5.89 -9.28 21.90
CA ALA A 756 6.27 -9.36 20.49
C ALA A 756 6.91 -10.72 20.11
N LEU A 757 6.23 -11.47 19.24
CA LEU A 757 6.51 -12.88 18.91
C LEU A 757 7.91 -13.17 18.34
N ALA A 758 8.58 -12.16 17.79
CA ALA A 758 9.89 -12.28 17.15
C ALA A 758 10.84 -11.13 17.55
N ALA A 759 10.70 -10.60 18.77
CA ALA A 759 11.54 -9.52 19.30
C ALA A 759 13.04 -9.84 19.15
N ILE A 760 13.79 -8.96 18.47
CA ILE A 760 15.21 -9.18 18.20
C ILE A 760 16.04 -8.48 19.27
N ALA A 761 16.84 -9.26 20.01
CA ALA A 761 17.85 -8.74 20.93
C ALA A 761 19.04 -8.09 20.17
N TYR A 762 18.78 -6.94 19.54
CA TYR A 762 19.75 -6.24 18.70
C TYR A 762 21.03 -5.86 19.47
N PRO A 763 22.22 -6.03 18.87
CA PRO A 763 23.46 -5.47 19.42
C PRO A 763 23.35 -3.95 19.61
N ALA A 764 23.90 -3.43 20.72
CA ALA A 764 23.71 -2.02 21.10
C ALA A 764 24.20 -1.01 20.04
N ASP A 765 25.27 -1.33 19.30
CA ASP A 765 25.80 -0.52 18.19
C ASP A 765 24.80 -0.48 17.01
N TYR A 766 24.22 -1.63 16.66
CA TYR A 766 23.18 -1.73 15.62
C TYR A 766 21.90 -1.00 16.03
N ALA A 767 21.46 -1.17 17.27
CA ALA A 767 20.27 -0.51 17.81
C ALA A 767 20.43 1.02 17.87
N GLU A 768 21.62 1.52 18.25
CA GLU A 768 21.95 2.95 18.21
C GLU A 768 21.95 3.47 16.77
N ALA A 769 22.68 2.81 15.86
CA ALA A 769 22.78 3.24 14.46
C ALA A 769 21.43 3.26 13.75
N MET A 770 20.59 2.24 13.96
CA MET A 770 19.21 2.21 13.44
C MET A 770 18.31 3.29 14.06
N ALA A 771 18.55 3.71 15.30
CA ALA A 771 17.81 4.81 15.92
C ALA A 771 18.19 6.19 15.38
N TYR A 772 19.48 6.42 15.11
CA TYR A 772 19.93 7.60 14.38
C TYR A 772 19.45 7.58 12.92
N LEU A 773 19.41 6.42 12.26
CA LEU A 773 18.93 6.28 10.88
C LEU A 773 17.46 6.69 10.75
N ARG A 774 16.59 6.18 11.64
CA ARG A 774 15.17 6.56 11.65
C ARG A 774 14.97 8.07 11.81
N ALA A 775 15.79 8.72 12.63
CA ALA A 775 15.74 10.17 12.83
C ALA A 775 16.10 10.97 11.56
N VAL A 776 17.23 10.65 10.90
CA VAL A 776 17.64 11.38 9.67
C VAL A 776 16.74 11.08 8.47
N MET A 777 16.21 9.85 8.38
CA MET A 777 15.17 9.50 7.41
C MET A 777 13.88 10.30 7.62
N GLN A 778 13.41 10.43 8.87
CA GLN A 778 12.22 11.22 9.20
C GLN A 778 12.42 12.71 8.89
N ALA A 779 13.62 13.24 9.13
CA ALA A 779 14.02 14.60 8.76
C ALA A 779 14.22 14.81 7.24
N LYS A 780 14.30 13.71 6.46
CA LYS A 780 14.71 13.71 5.04
C LYS A 780 16.04 14.40 4.80
N GLU A 781 16.98 14.21 5.72
CA GLU A 781 18.35 14.70 5.57
C GLU A 781 19.06 13.90 4.46
N TYR A 782 19.91 14.57 3.69
CA TYR A 782 20.88 13.94 2.81
C TYR A 782 22.24 14.60 3.04
N SER A 783 23.22 13.84 3.53
CA SER A 783 24.48 14.41 4.04
C SER A 783 25.64 13.40 4.10
N PRO A 784 26.90 13.87 4.16
CA PRO A 784 28.07 12.99 4.32
C PRO A 784 28.03 12.14 5.59
N ARG A 785 27.38 12.60 6.67
CA ARG A 785 27.18 11.80 7.90
C ARG A 785 26.17 10.67 7.68
N CYS A 786 25.10 10.91 6.93
CA CYS A 786 24.12 9.88 6.55
C CYS A 786 24.74 8.80 5.65
N LEU A 787 25.71 9.14 4.79
CA LEU A 787 26.49 8.15 4.03
C LEU A 787 27.36 7.26 4.92
N ARG A 788 28.08 7.81 5.89
CA ARG A 788 28.84 6.99 6.87
C ARG A 788 27.94 6.14 7.75
N LEU A 789 26.77 6.66 8.14
CA LEU A 789 25.78 5.89 8.90
C LEU A 789 25.22 4.72 8.10
N THR A 790 24.82 4.95 6.84
CA THR A 790 24.34 3.85 5.97
C THR A 790 25.43 2.82 5.68
N GLU A 791 26.69 3.23 5.50
CA GLU A 791 27.85 2.34 5.37
C GLU A 791 28.03 1.45 6.61
N HIS A 792 28.05 2.04 7.82
CA HIS A 792 28.18 1.31 9.09
C HIS A 792 27.05 0.30 9.29
N ILE A 793 25.80 0.69 9.00
CA ILE A 793 24.64 -0.20 9.12
C ILE A 793 24.67 -1.32 8.06
N ILE A 794 25.10 -1.04 6.83
CA ILE A 794 25.29 -2.05 5.79
C ILE A 794 26.39 -3.04 6.17
N GLY A 795 27.48 -2.59 6.80
CA GLY A 795 28.53 -3.47 7.33
C GLY A 795 28.06 -4.40 8.47
N MET A 796 26.99 -4.04 9.19
CA MET A 796 26.36 -4.88 10.22
C MET A 796 25.21 -5.75 9.68
N ASN A 797 24.43 -5.25 8.72
CA ASN A 797 23.31 -5.96 8.10
C ASN A 797 23.12 -5.51 6.63
N PRO A 798 23.82 -6.13 5.68
CA PRO A 798 23.72 -5.76 4.27
C PRO A 798 22.40 -6.22 3.63
N ALA A 799 21.56 -7.01 4.31
CA ALA A 799 20.24 -7.40 3.80
C ALA A 799 19.16 -6.31 4.03
N HIS A 800 19.43 -5.28 4.83
CA HIS A 800 18.43 -4.29 5.25
C HIS A 800 18.09 -3.28 4.13
N TYR A 801 17.21 -3.68 3.21
CA TYR A 801 16.81 -2.94 2.00
C TYR A 801 16.52 -1.44 2.19
N THR A 802 15.87 -1.03 3.29
CA THR A 802 15.61 0.39 3.61
C THR A 802 16.87 1.25 3.67
N VAL A 803 17.98 0.70 4.17
CA VAL A 803 19.27 1.40 4.31
C VAL A 803 19.87 1.65 2.93
N TRP A 804 19.77 0.68 2.02
CA TRP A 804 20.22 0.79 0.63
C TRP A 804 19.43 1.83 -0.16
N LEU A 805 18.09 1.82 -0.05
CA LEU A 805 17.25 2.82 -0.70
C LEU A 805 17.58 4.24 -0.21
N TYR A 806 17.82 4.42 1.09
CA TYR A 806 18.22 5.71 1.66
C TYR A 806 19.66 6.09 1.31
N ARG A 807 20.58 5.13 1.17
CA ARG A 807 21.94 5.35 0.67
C ARG A 807 21.93 5.83 -0.79
N ALA A 808 21.18 5.16 -1.66
CA ALA A 808 21.00 5.59 -3.05
C ALA A 808 20.44 7.02 -3.13
N ALA A 809 19.42 7.34 -2.32
CA ALA A 809 18.88 8.70 -2.21
C ALA A 809 19.95 9.73 -1.76
N ASN A 810 20.81 9.38 -0.80
CA ASN A 810 21.94 10.23 -0.39
C ASN A 810 22.97 10.43 -1.52
N VAL A 811 23.41 9.35 -2.18
CA VAL A 811 24.38 9.39 -3.30
C VAL A 811 23.91 10.32 -4.41
N PHE A 812 22.63 10.20 -4.82
CA PHE A 812 22.07 11.03 -5.88
C PHE A 812 21.78 12.47 -5.43
N ALA A 813 21.28 12.69 -4.21
CA ALA A 813 21.03 14.04 -3.69
C ALA A 813 22.31 14.85 -3.47
N LEU A 814 23.42 14.19 -3.11
CA LEU A 814 24.74 14.79 -2.94
C LEU A 814 25.55 14.84 -4.24
N GLN A 815 25.02 14.29 -5.34
CA GLN A 815 25.67 14.23 -6.66
C GLN A 815 27.09 13.64 -6.61
N LEU A 816 27.28 12.56 -5.83
CA LEU A 816 28.59 11.92 -5.72
C LEU A 816 29.00 11.21 -7.03
N PRO A 817 30.30 11.11 -7.34
CA PRO A 817 30.78 10.33 -8.46
C PRO A 817 30.37 8.86 -8.32
N ILE A 818 29.54 8.37 -9.23
CA ILE A 818 29.10 6.98 -9.23
C ILE A 818 30.27 5.97 -9.31
N PRO A 819 31.38 6.23 -10.03
CA PRO A 819 32.57 5.38 -9.98
C PRO A 819 33.14 5.16 -8.56
N ASP A 820 33.10 6.16 -7.68
CA ASP A 820 33.60 6.04 -6.31
C ASP A 820 32.69 5.15 -5.44
N GLU A 821 31.37 5.32 -5.59
CA GLU A 821 30.37 4.47 -4.93
C GLU A 821 30.39 3.04 -5.48
N MET A 822 30.68 2.85 -6.77
CA MET A 822 30.91 1.52 -7.37
C MET A 822 32.19 0.88 -6.82
N ALA A 823 33.28 1.64 -6.67
CA ALA A 823 34.53 1.17 -6.06
C ALA A 823 34.39 0.84 -4.56
N TRP A 824 33.49 1.53 -3.86
CA TRP A 824 33.02 1.15 -2.51
C TRP A 824 32.23 -0.16 -2.54
N LEU A 825 31.17 -0.22 -3.36
CA LEU A 825 30.26 -1.36 -3.48
C LEU A 825 30.99 -2.65 -3.86
N ASN A 826 32.05 -2.57 -4.67
CA ASN A 826 32.90 -3.70 -5.03
C ASN A 826 33.46 -4.45 -3.80
N ARG A 827 33.81 -3.73 -2.72
CA ARG A 827 34.33 -4.35 -1.49
C ARG A 827 33.22 -5.06 -0.72
N VAL A 828 32.12 -4.35 -0.48
CA VAL A 828 30.94 -4.88 0.22
C VAL A 828 30.38 -6.13 -0.48
N ALA A 829 30.42 -6.16 -1.82
CA ALA A 829 29.97 -7.28 -2.64
C ALA A 829 30.90 -8.52 -2.59
N LEU A 830 32.22 -8.32 -2.49
CA LEU A 830 33.18 -9.42 -2.28
C LEU A 830 33.05 -10.01 -0.86
N GLU A 831 32.81 -9.16 0.14
CA GLU A 831 32.52 -9.57 1.52
C GLU A 831 31.16 -10.28 1.65
N ASN A 832 30.19 -9.98 0.77
CA ASN A 832 28.80 -10.43 0.88
C ASN A 832 28.25 -10.96 -0.46
N LEU A 833 28.90 -12.01 -0.99
CA LEU A 833 28.66 -12.59 -2.32
C LEU A 833 27.17 -12.86 -2.65
N LYS A 834 26.34 -13.20 -1.67
CA LYS A 834 24.93 -13.64 -1.82
C LYS A 834 23.95 -12.69 -1.15
N ASN A 835 23.73 -11.55 -1.78
CA ASN A 835 22.89 -10.48 -1.26
C ASN A 835 22.14 -9.75 -2.39
N TYR A 836 20.81 -9.73 -2.35
CA TYR A 836 20.00 -9.10 -3.42
C TYR A 836 20.14 -7.56 -3.46
N GLN A 837 20.32 -6.93 -2.30
CA GLN A 837 20.31 -5.47 -2.15
C GLN A 837 21.56 -4.83 -2.77
N ILE A 838 22.73 -5.47 -2.66
CA ILE A 838 23.99 -5.08 -3.30
C ILE A 838 23.82 -5.02 -4.83
N TRP A 839 23.28 -6.08 -5.44
CA TRP A 839 23.10 -6.15 -6.89
C TRP A 839 21.97 -5.23 -7.39
N HIS A 840 20.94 -4.99 -6.58
CA HIS A 840 19.92 -3.99 -6.87
C HIS A 840 20.49 -2.55 -6.80
N HIS A 841 21.30 -2.23 -5.78
CA HIS A 841 21.99 -0.94 -5.68
C HIS A 841 22.93 -0.73 -6.86
N ARG A 842 23.70 -1.76 -7.26
CA ARG A 842 24.54 -1.72 -8.47
C ARG A 842 23.73 -1.39 -9.73
N HIS A 843 22.57 -2.02 -9.91
CA HIS A 843 21.65 -1.70 -11.02
C HIS A 843 21.14 -0.26 -10.95
N LEU A 844 20.82 0.29 -9.77
CA LEU A 844 20.43 1.70 -9.63
C LEU A 844 21.58 2.66 -10.00
N LEU A 845 22.82 2.33 -9.63
CA LEU A 845 24.01 3.09 -10.00
C LEU A 845 24.23 3.08 -11.52
N VAL A 846 24.12 1.92 -12.19
CA VAL A 846 24.26 1.82 -13.66
C VAL A 846 23.14 2.55 -14.41
N GLU A 847 21.89 2.50 -13.94
CA GLU A 847 20.79 3.25 -14.55
C GLU A 847 21.02 4.78 -14.52
N ASN A 848 21.70 5.29 -13.48
CA ASN A 848 22.01 6.72 -13.36
C ASN A 848 23.36 7.10 -13.99
N TYR A 849 24.33 6.18 -14.09
CA TYR A 849 25.64 6.44 -14.68
C TYR A 849 25.66 6.30 -16.21
N HIS A 850 24.98 5.28 -16.75
CA HIS A 850 24.95 5.03 -18.20
C HIS A 850 24.53 6.28 -19.01
N PRO A 851 23.47 7.04 -18.65
CA PRO A 851 23.11 8.26 -19.39
C PRO A 851 24.20 9.35 -19.42
N LEU A 852 25.13 9.35 -18.47
CA LEU A 852 26.23 10.32 -18.39
C LEU A 852 27.39 9.95 -19.34
N ILE A 853 27.63 8.65 -19.55
CA ILE A 853 28.67 8.14 -20.45
C ILE A 853 28.14 7.74 -21.85
N ALA A 854 26.82 7.74 -22.06
CA ALA A 854 26.17 7.27 -23.29
C ALA A 854 26.63 7.96 -24.60
N ALA A 855 27.25 9.13 -24.50
CA ALA A 855 27.79 9.89 -25.64
C ALA A 855 29.26 9.56 -25.97
N ASP A 856 29.97 8.80 -25.11
CA ASP A 856 31.39 8.46 -25.26
C ASP A 856 31.57 6.92 -25.33
N PRO A 857 31.80 6.36 -26.54
CA PRO A 857 32.05 4.94 -26.73
C PRO A 857 33.28 4.41 -25.99
N ALA A 858 34.30 5.23 -25.71
CA ALA A 858 35.47 4.81 -24.96
C ALA A 858 35.13 4.64 -23.48
N ALA A 859 34.43 5.61 -22.88
CA ALA A 859 33.95 5.51 -21.50
C ALA A 859 33.00 4.32 -21.28
N ILE A 860 32.19 3.96 -22.29
CA ILE A 860 31.36 2.74 -22.26
C ILE A 860 32.22 1.47 -22.29
N ALA A 861 33.24 1.41 -23.14
CA ALA A 861 34.13 0.25 -23.26
C ALA A 861 35.01 0.04 -22.00
N ASP A 862 35.55 1.12 -21.45
CA ASP A 862 36.29 1.10 -20.18
C ASP A 862 35.39 0.65 -19.02
N PHE A 863 34.15 1.16 -18.95
CA PHE A 863 33.19 0.74 -17.95
C PHE A 863 32.77 -0.74 -18.09
N ALA A 864 32.50 -1.20 -19.32
CA ALA A 864 32.18 -2.61 -19.58
C ALA A 864 33.34 -3.55 -19.19
N THR A 865 34.59 -3.13 -19.43
CA THR A 865 35.79 -3.86 -19.02
C THR A 865 35.92 -3.91 -17.50
N ALA A 866 35.78 -2.77 -16.82
CA ALA A 866 35.84 -2.68 -15.36
C ALA A 866 34.75 -3.52 -14.67
N GLU A 867 33.53 -3.54 -15.21
CA GLU A 867 32.47 -4.43 -14.74
C GLU A 867 32.83 -5.90 -14.97
N ARG A 868 33.27 -6.30 -16.17
CA ARG A 868 33.66 -7.70 -16.47
C ARG A 868 34.75 -8.20 -15.52
N ASP A 869 35.81 -7.43 -15.33
CA ASP A 869 36.91 -7.74 -14.42
C ASP A 869 36.45 -7.92 -12.97
N PHE A 870 35.41 -7.19 -12.56
CA PHE A 870 34.81 -7.31 -11.23
C PHE A 870 33.88 -8.53 -11.11
N LEU A 871 33.02 -8.77 -12.11
CA LEU A 871 32.14 -9.95 -12.12
C LEU A 871 32.97 -11.25 -12.18
N GLN A 872 34.08 -11.26 -12.92
CA GLN A 872 34.98 -12.41 -12.97
C GLN A 872 35.64 -12.71 -11.61
N LYS A 873 35.94 -11.69 -10.79
CA LYS A 873 36.46 -11.88 -9.42
C LYS A 873 35.42 -12.54 -8.52
N ILE A 874 34.15 -12.11 -8.57
CA ILE A 874 33.09 -12.78 -7.79
C ILE A 874 32.76 -14.17 -8.32
N LEU A 875 32.84 -14.40 -9.65
CA LEU A 875 32.66 -15.74 -10.23
C LEU A 875 33.85 -16.68 -9.94
N ALA A 876 35.03 -16.19 -9.58
CA ALA A 876 36.12 -17.03 -9.10
C ALA A 876 35.84 -17.59 -7.68
N GLU A 877 35.15 -16.82 -6.83
CA GLU A 877 34.72 -17.26 -5.49
C GLU A 877 33.46 -18.14 -5.54
N ASP A 878 32.48 -17.81 -6.40
CA ASP A 878 31.32 -18.66 -6.68
C ASP A 878 30.91 -18.60 -8.16
N THR A 879 31.38 -19.59 -8.92
CA THR A 879 31.13 -19.75 -10.36
C THR A 879 29.65 -19.88 -10.72
N LYS A 880 28.77 -20.12 -9.74
CA LYS A 880 27.33 -20.37 -9.89
C LYS A 880 26.48 -19.32 -9.18
N ASN A 881 27.08 -18.18 -8.77
CA ASN A 881 26.39 -17.06 -8.14
C ASN A 881 25.28 -16.47 -9.03
N TYR A 882 24.03 -16.80 -8.70
CA TYR A 882 22.85 -16.42 -9.48
C TYR A 882 22.71 -14.90 -9.66
N HIS A 883 23.05 -14.10 -8.64
CA HIS A 883 22.93 -12.64 -8.72
C HIS A 883 23.89 -12.06 -9.75
N VAL A 884 25.14 -12.55 -9.78
CA VAL A 884 26.15 -12.14 -10.78
C VAL A 884 25.68 -12.49 -12.19
N TRP A 885 25.22 -13.73 -12.40
CA TRP A 885 24.78 -14.17 -13.73
C TRP A 885 23.54 -13.39 -14.22
N SER A 886 22.59 -13.08 -13.33
CA SER A 886 21.44 -12.23 -13.65
C SER A 886 21.85 -10.79 -13.96
N TYR A 887 22.78 -10.22 -13.20
CA TYR A 887 23.29 -8.86 -13.42
C TYR A 887 24.15 -8.76 -14.69
N ARG A 888 24.94 -9.79 -15.01
CA ARG A 888 25.69 -9.91 -16.27
C ARG A 888 24.77 -9.90 -17.48
N SER A 889 23.64 -10.62 -17.42
CA SER A 889 22.62 -10.59 -18.50
C SER A 889 21.96 -9.21 -18.64
N TYR A 890 21.74 -8.49 -17.54
CA TYR A 890 21.32 -7.08 -17.58
C TYR A 890 22.38 -6.19 -18.25
N LEU A 891 23.66 -6.29 -17.86
CA LEU A 891 24.74 -5.49 -18.45
C LEU A 891 24.93 -5.75 -19.95
N ALA A 892 24.85 -7.01 -20.39
CA ALA A 892 24.94 -7.34 -21.81
C ALA A 892 23.82 -6.65 -22.64
N GLY A 893 22.61 -6.55 -22.08
CA GLY A 893 21.53 -5.74 -22.64
C GLY A 893 21.78 -4.23 -22.55
N LYS A 894 22.23 -3.74 -21.39
CA LYS A 894 22.40 -2.31 -21.09
C LYS A 894 23.53 -1.65 -21.89
N LEU A 895 24.64 -2.35 -22.07
CA LEU A 895 25.86 -1.89 -22.74
C LEU A 895 26.04 -2.51 -24.15
N ASN A 896 25.04 -3.24 -24.64
CA ASN A 896 25.02 -3.89 -25.96
C ASN A 896 26.19 -4.87 -26.23
N LEU A 897 26.55 -5.69 -25.25
CA LEU A 897 27.72 -6.58 -25.29
C LEU A 897 27.49 -7.90 -26.08
N PHE A 898 26.31 -8.10 -26.70
CA PHE A 898 25.96 -9.35 -27.40
C PHE A 898 26.92 -9.75 -28.54
N SER A 899 27.65 -8.78 -29.10
CA SER A 899 28.65 -8.98 -30.15
C SER A 899 30.08 -8.74 -29.66
N ASP A 900 30.32 -8.61 -28.35
CA ASP A 900 31.66 -8.47 -27.79
C ASP A 900 32.36 -9.84 -27.73
N ALA A 901 33.43 -9.98 -28.51
CA ALA A 901 34.25 -11.18 -28.55
C ALA A 901 34.91 -11.51 -27.21
N ALA A 902 35.25 -10.51 -26.39
CA ALA A 902 35.84 -10.71 -25.07
C ALA A 902 34.81 -11.26 -24.06
N GLU A 903 33.53 -10.92 -24.21
CA GLU A 903 32.46 -11.50 -23.38
C GLU A 903 32.25 -12.98 -23.72
N LEU A 904 32.21 -13.34 -25.01
CA LEU A 904 32.10 -14.72 -25.45
C LEU A 904 33.33 -15.55 -25.02
N ALA A 905 34.54 -15.03 -25.19
CA ALA A 905 35.78 -15.68 -24.78
C ALA A 905 35.85 -15.91 -23.26
N ALA A 906 35.35 -14.98 -22.45
CA ALA A 906 35.26 -15.15 -21.00
C ALA A 906 34.29 -16.27 -20.59
N LEU A 907 33.23 -16.53 -21.38
CA LEU A 907 32.32 -17.66 -21.16
C LEU A 907 32.96 -18.99 -21.62
N GLU A 908 33.73 -18.97 -22.71
CA GLU A 908 34.47 -20.14 -23.17
C GLU A 908 35.50 -20.57 -22.12
N ALA A 909 36.28 -19.64 -21.57
CA ALA A 909 37.20 -19.93 -20.45
C ALA A 909 36.48 -20.56 -19.23
N MET A 910 35.26 -20.12 -18.89
CA MET A 910 34.49 -20.66 -17.77
C MET A 910 33.89 -22.06 -18.04
N VAL A 911 33.59 -22.40 -19.31
CA VAL A 911 33.13 -23.74 -19.73
C VAL A 911 34.31 -24.69 -19.95
N ASP A 912 35.49 -24.18 -20.26
CA ASP A 912 36.71 -24.95 -20.41
C ASP A 912 37.33 -25.33 -19.05
N ASP A 913 37.12 -24.51 -18.01
CA ASP A 913 37.47 -24.79 -16.61
C ASP A 913 36.46 -25.74 -15.92
N ASP A 914 35.16 -25.40 -15.88
CA ASP A 914 34.08 -26.32 -15.48
C ASP A 914 33.05 -26.52 -16.61
N VAL A 915 33.23 -27.59 -17.39
CA VAL A 915 32.28 -27.98 -18.44
C VAL A 915 30.87 -28.29 -17.89
N ARG A 916 30.71 -28.52 -16.58
CA ARG A 916 29.42 -28.72 -15.89
C ARG A 916 28.85 -27.40 -15.33
N ASN A 917 29.46 -26.24 -15.63
CA ASN A 917 28.93 -24.95 -15.22
C ASN A 917 27.71 -24.55 -16.08
N ASN A 918 26.55 -25.08 -15.70
CA ASN A 918 25.28 -24.78 -16.36
C ASN A 918 24.96 -23.27 -16.44
N SER A 919 25.48 -22.45 -15.51
CA SER A 919 25.27 -21.00 -15.54
C SER A 919 26.04 -20.35 -16.68
N ALA A 920 27.29 -20.75 -16.93
CA ALA A 920 28.06 -20.30 -18.08
C ALA A 920 27.43 -20.77 -19.41
N TRP A 921 26.98 -22.03 -19.49
CA TRP A 921 26.22 -22.53 -20.65
C TRP A 921 24.93 -21.75 -20.91
N SER A 922 24.13 -21.49 -19.87
CA SER A 922 22.88 -20.74 -19.98
C SER A 922 23.12 -19.29 -20.38
N HIS A 923 24.20 -18.68 -19.90
CA HIS A 923 24.54 -17.31 -20.26
C HIS A 923 25.15 -17.21 -21.68
N ARG A 924 25.92 -18.21 -22.13
CA ARG A 924 26.32 -18.34 -23.55
C ARG A 924 25.10 -18.46 -24.46
N PHE A 925 24.10 -19.25 -24.07
CA PHE A 925 22.87 -19.43 -24.85
C PHE A 925 22.13 -18.10 -24.99
N PHE A 926 21.99 -17.36 -23.88
CA PHE A 926 21.44 -16.01 -23.88
C PHE A 926 22.25 -15.06 -24.79
N LEU A 927 23.57 -14.99 -24.65
CA LEU A 927 24.42 -14.05 -25.38
C LEU A 927 24.36 -14.28 -26.91
N VAL A 928 24.35 -15.55 -27.35
CA VAL A 928 24.30 -15.91 -28.76
C VAL A 928 22.87 -15.83 -29.32
N PHE A 929 21.92 -16.55 -28.73
CA PHE A 929 20.56 -16.71 -29.31
C PHE A 929 19.58 -15.58 -28.94
N SER A 930 20.06 -14.52 -28.26
CA SER A 930 19.29 -13.28 -28.00
C SER A 930 19.96 -12.03 -28.60
N ASN A 931 21.00 -12.18 -29.41
CA ASN A 931 21.76 -11.05 -29.98
C ASN A 931 20.88 -10.19 -30.91
N PRO A 932 20.64 -8.89 -30.61
CA PRO A 932 19.75 -8.02 -31.38
C PRO A 932 20.15 -7.77 -32.85
N ALA A 933 21.38 -8.13 -33.25
CA ALA A 933 21.81 -8.03 -34.65
C ALA A 933 21.16 -9.08 -35.56
N TYR A 934 20.53 -10.13 -35.01
CA TYR A 934 19.88 -11.19 -35.80
C TYR A 934 18.74 -11.96 -35.11
N ALA A 935 18.68 -12.04 -33.77
CA ALA A 935 17.61 -12.77 -33.08
C ALA A 935 16.24 -12.06 -33.21
N THR A 936 15.17 -12.82 -33.40
CA THR A 936 13.83 -12.25 -33.59
C THR A 936 13.24 -11.77 -32.24
N PRO A 937 12.88 -10.47 -32.09
CA PRO A 937 12.35 -9.97 -30.82
C PRO A 937 11.09 -10.73 -30.36
N GLY A 938 11.16 -11.30 -29.15
CA GLY A 938 10.06 -12.05 -28.54
C GLY A 938 9.97 -13.53 -28.89
N CYS A 939 10.81 -14.06 -29.79
CA CYS A 939 10.88 -15.50 -30.07
C CYS A 939 11.40 -16.29 -28.87
N ALA A 940 10.65 -17.30 -28.39
CA ALA A 940 11.01 -18.02 -27.17
C ALA A 940 12.31 -18.83 -27.31
N ALA A 941 12.90 -19.20 -26.17
CA ALA A 941 14.06 -20.11 -26.12
C ALA A 941 13.74 -21.54 -26.57
N THR A 942 12.45 -21.90 -26.62
CA THR A 942 11.93 -23.23 -27.01
C THR A 942 11.29 -23.24 -28.40
N GLU A 943 11.55 -22.21 -29.22
CA GLU A 943 10.98 -22.02 -30.55
C GLU A 943 12.09 -21.78 -31.58
N ALA A 944 11.81 -22.10 -32.85
CA ALA A 944 12.73 -21.82 -33.95
C ALA A 944 12.73 -20.32 -34.29
N ASP A 945 13.92 -19.76 -34.45
CA ASP A 945 14.13 -18.34 -34.72
C ASP A 945 14.72 -18.16 -36.13
N PRO A 946 13.90 -17.77 -37.12
CA PRO A 946 14.35 -17.67 -38.51
C PRO A 946 15.36 -16.53 -38.75
N GLY A 947 15.55 -15.64 -37.77
CA GLY A 947 16.59 -14.61 -37.82
C GLY A 947 17.99 -15.13 -37.50
N VAL A 948 18.12 -16.22 -36.73
CA VAL A 948 19.43 -16.77 -36.32
C VAL A 948 20.15 -17.38 -37.54
N PRO A 949 21.34 -16.86 -37.93
CA PRO A 949 22.03 -17.35 -39.12
C PRO A 949 22.48 -18.80 -38.94
N GLN A 950 22.27 -19.64 -39.95
CA GLN A 950 22.59 -21.07 -39.86
C GLN A 950 24.08 -21.32 -39.53
N ALA A 951 25.01 -20.49 -40.02
CA ALA A 951 26.43 -20.58 -39.66
C ALA A 951 26.72 -20.36 -38.16
N VAL A 952 25.87 -19.62 -37.43
CA VAL A 952 25.94 -19.51 -35.96
C VAL A 952 25.45 -20.82 -35.33
N VAL A 953 24.37 -21.41 -35.85
CA VAL A 953 23.86 -22.71 -35.40
C VAL A 953 24.91 -23.81 -35.62
N ASP A 954 25.57 -23.85 -36.78
CA ASP A 954 26.67 -24.80 -37.08
C ASP A 954 27.81 -24.67 -36.07
N ARG A 955 28.27 -23.45 -35.78
CA ARG A 955 29.31 -23.17 -34.79
C ARG A 955 28.92 -23.66 -33.39
N GLU A 956 27.70 -23.35 -32.94
CA GLU A 956 27.24 -23.70 -31.60
C GLU A 956 26.91 -25.18 -31.44
N VAL A 957 26.42 -25.85 -32.48
CA VAL A 957 26.26 -27.31 -32.51
C VAL A 957 27.62 -28.01 -32.44
N GLY A 958 28.61 -27.53 -33.21
CA GLY A 958 29.98 -28.05 -33.15
C GLY A 958 30.60 -27.89 -31.76
N TYR A 959 30.57 -26.67 -31.21
CA TYR A 959 31.07 -26.37 -29.86
C TYR A 959 30.41 -27.24 -28.79
N ALA A 960 29.08 -27.42 -28.86
CA ALA A 960 28.35 -28.28 -27.93
C ALA A 960 28.79 -29.76 -28.04
N GLN A 961 28.93 -30.29 -29.27
CA GLN A 961 29.41 -31.65 -29.49
C GLN A 961 30.83 -31.85 -28.95
N ASP A 962 31.73 -30.88 -29.19
CA ASP A 962 33.12 -30.93 -28.72
C ASP A 962 33.19 -30.99 -27.19
N LYS A 963 32.44 -30.15 -26.47
CA LYS A 963 32.40 -30.18 -25.00
C LYS A 963 31.64 -31.39 -24.44
N ILE A 964 30.64 -31.92 -25.13
CA ILE A 964 29.98 -33.19 -24.76
C ILE A 964 30.98 -34.35 -24.79
N ARG A 965 31.88 -34.44 -25.79
CA ARG A 965 32.90 -35.52 -25.84
C ARG A 965 33.84 -35.50 -24.63
N LEU A 966 34.07 -34.34 -24.00
CA LEU A 966 34.89 -34.24 -22.78
C LEU A 966 34.18 -34.79 -21.53
N ALA A 967 32.85 -34.80 -21.51
CA ALA A 967 32.06 -35.32 -20.39
C ALA A 967 30.68 -35.85 -20.88
N PRO A 968 30.60 -37.05 -21.47
CA PRO A 968 29.37 -37.51 -22.13
C PRO A 968 28.12 -37.57 -21.24
N GLN A 969 28.28 -37.82 -19.94
CA GLN A 969 27.18 -37.85 -18.95
C GLN A 969 26.90 -36.47 -18.29
N ASN A 970 27.45 -35.37 -18.82
CA ASN A 970 27.16 -34.00 -18.38
C ASN A 970 25.91 -33.44 -19.08
N GLN A 971 24.81 -33.26 -18.34
CA GLN A 971 23.56 -32.76 -18.90
C GLN A 971 23.67 -31.37 -19.56
N SER A 972 24.55 -30.47 -19.08
CA SER A 972 24.59 -29.07 -19.54
C SER A 972 24.86 -28.94 -21.04
N GLY A 973 25.82 -29.70 -21.57
CA GLY A 973 26.12 -29.72 -23.00
C GLY A 973 24.97 -30.26 -23.85
N TRP A 974 24.29 -31.32 -23.40
CA TRP A 974 23.13 -31.89 -24.11
C TRP A 974 21.92 -30.95 -24.12
N ASN A 975 21.64 -30.28 -22.99
CA ASN A 975 20.59 -29.25 -22.92
C ASN A 975 20.90 -28.09 -23.88
N TYR A 976 22.16 -27.64 -23.94
CA TYR A 976 22.59 -26.58 -24.85
C TYR A 976 22.49 -27.00 -26.32
N LEU A 977 22.95 -28.22 -26.67
CA LEU A 977 22.83 -28.78 -28.01
C LEU A 977 21.37 -28.84 -28.48
N ARG A 978 20.47 -29.35 -27.63
CA ARG A 978 19.02 -29.38 -27.87
C ARG A 978 18.47 -27.97 -28.12
N GLY A 979 18.85 -27.00 -27.28
CA GLY A 979 18.44 -25.59 -27.44
C GLY A 979 18.93 -24.96 -28.74
N ALA A 980 20.20 -25.19 -29.12
CA ALA A 980 20.79 -24.66 -30.35
C ALA A 980 20.12 -25.23 -31.62
N LEU A 981 19.80 -26.53 -31.62
CA LEU A 981 19.05 -27.17 -32.71
C LEU A 981 17.63 -26.59 -32.83
N VAL A 982 16.91 -26.46 -31.70
CA VAL A 982 15.57 -25.85 -31.67
C VAL A 982 15.60 -24.41 -32.18
N LYS A 983 16.46 -23.54 -31.63
CA LYS A 983 16.58 -22.14 -32.08
C LYS A 983 16.96 -22.04 -33.56
N GLY A 984 17.82 -22.93 -34.05
CA GLY A 984 18.20 -23.01 -35.47
C GLY A 984 17.16 -23.64 -36.40
N GLY A 985 16.00 -24.10 -35.89
CA GLY A 985 14.98 -24.78 -36.70
C GLY A 985 15.40 -26.14 -37.24
N ARG A 986 16.36 -26.82 -36.60
CA ARG A 986 16.93 -28.10 -37.04
C ARG A 986 16.28 -29.26 -36.29
N GLY A 987 15.76 -30.25 -37.02
CA GLY A 987 15.28 -31.51 -36.46
C GLY A 987 16.38 -32.27 -35.71
N LEU A 988 16.03 -33.00 -34.65
CA LEU A 988 17.01 -33.63 -33.76
C LEU A 988 17.75 -34.76 -34.47
N ALA A 989 17.12 -35.38 -35.48
CA ALA A 989 17.75 -36.38 -36.35
C ALA A 989 19.06 -35.91 -37.00
N THR A 990 19.30 -34.59 -37.12
CA THR A 990 20.57 -34.05 -37.64
C THR A 990 21.80 -34.40 -36.78
N VAL A 991 21.61 -34.77 -35.50
CA VAL A 991 22.71 -35.18 -34.59
C VAL A 991 22.65 -36.65 -34.16
N GLU A 992 21.85 -37.48 -34.84
CA GLU A 992 21.72 -38.93 -34.55
C GLU A 992 23.07 -39.66 -34.57
N GLY A 993 23.88 -39.45 -35.61
CA GLY A 993 25.20 -40.07 -35.76
C GLY A 993 26.21 -39.63 -34.71
N PHE A 994 25.96 -38.53 -34.00
CA PHE A 994 26.73 -38.11 -32.84
C PHE A 994 26.20 -38.75 -31.56
N ALA A 995 24.87 -38.75 -31.35
CA ALA A 995 24.25 -39.31 -30.16
C ALA A 995 24.42 -40.84 -30.05
N SER A 996 24.32 -41.55 -31.18
CA SER A 996 24.55 -43.01 -31.27
C SER A 996 25.99 -43.42 -30.93
N GLY A 997 26.98 -42.51 -31.04
CA GLY A 997 28.36 -42.77 -30.64
C GLY A 997 28.56 -43.04 -29.14
N PHE A 998 27.55 -42.79 -28.29
CA PHE A 998 27.59 -43.00 -26.84
C PHE A 998 26.69 -44.15 -26.36
N VAL A 999 26.12 -44.94 -27.27
CA VAL A 999 25.16 -46.02 -26.99
C VAL A 999 25.45 -47.22 -27.90
N THR A 1000 25.89 -48.34 -27.33
CA THR A 1000 26.18 -49.59 -28.07
C THR A 1000 25.53 -50.80 -27.40
N GLY A 1001 25.27 -51.86 -28.18
CA GLY A 1001 24.64 -53.10 -27.71
C GLY A 1001 23.21 -52.98 -27.19
N LEU A 1002 22.55 -51.82 -27.35
CA LEU A 1002 21.26 -51.52 -26.70
C LEU A 1002 20.16 -52.51 -27.09
N GLY A 1003 19.69 -53.29 -26.12
CA GLY A 1003 18.66 -54.32 -26.33
C GLY A 1003 19.21 -55.74 -26.54
N GLU A 1004 20.52 -55.93 -26.67
CA GLU A 1004 21.16 -57.24 -26.78
C GLU A 1004 21.11 -58.01 -25.44
N GLU A 1005 21.28 -59.34 -25.49
CA GLU A 1005 21.17 -60.21 -24.31
C GLU A 1005 22.48 -60.23 -23.48
N GLY A 1006 22.36 -60.03 -22.17
CA GLY A 1006 23.49 -60.06 -21.22
C GLY A 1006 24.00 -58.67 -20.82
N GLU A 1007 25.30 -58.57 -20.55
CA GLU A 1007 25.98 -57.32 -20.15
C GLU A 1007 26.52 -56.51 -21.35
N ALA A 1008 26.13 -56.84 -22.58
CA ALA A 1008 26.64 -56.24 -23.82
C ALA A 1008 26.26 -54.76 -24.04
N GLU A 1009 25.29 -54.22 -23.30
CA GLU A 1009 24.88 -52.81 -23.43
C GLU A 1009 25.88 -51.86 -22.73
N ASP A 1010 26.59 -51.03 -23.50
CA ASP A 1010 27.33 -49.87 -23.00
C ASP A 1010 26.59 -48.56 -23.34
N VAL A 1011 26.24 -47.79 -22.31
CA VAL A 1011 25.57 -46.49 -22.41
C VAL A 1011 26.43 -45.46 -21.68
N GLN A 1012 27.32 -44.82 -22.43
CA GLN A 1012 28.24 -43.80 -21.92
C GLN A 1012 27.53 -42.47 -21.63
N SER A 1013 26.32 -42.29 -22.16
CA SER A 1013 25.47 -41.15 -21.83
C SER A 1013 23.98 -41.52 -21.83
N THR A 1014 23.36 -41.39 -20.66
CA THR A 1014 21.90 -41.45 -20.50
C THR A 1014 21.18 -40.30 -21.22
N HIS A 1015 21.86 -39.16 -21.41
CA HIS A 1015 21.33 -38.00 -22.13
C HIS A 1015 21.37 -38.21 -23.65
N ALA A 1016 22.37 -38.92 -24.16
CA ALA A 1016 22.36 -39.40 -25.54
C ALA A 1016 21.21 -40.39 -25.78
N LEU A 1017 20.97 -41.31 -24.84
CA LEU A 1017 19.89 -42.30 -24.94
C LEU A 1017 18.48 -41.66 -24.90
N ASP A 1018 18.28 -40.61 -24.10
CA ASP A 1018 17.06 -39.78 -24.08
C ASP A 1018 16.88 -38.97 -25.39
N LEU A 1019 17.97 -38.41 -25.94
CA LEU A 1019 17.93 -37.72 -27.23
C LEU A 1019 17.63 -38.68 -28.39
N LEU A 1020 18.22 -39.89 -28.39
CA LEU A 1020 17.93 -40.94 -29.37
C LEU A 1020 16.46 -41.38 -29.32
N ALA A 1021 15.86 -41.46 -28.13
CA ALA A 1021 14.44 -41.75 -28.00
C ALA A 1021 13.56 -40.71 -28.70
N GLU A 1022 13.95 -39.44 -28.69
CA GLU A 1022 13.26 -38.37 -29.44
C GLU A 1022 13.51 -38.45 -30.94
N ILE A 1023 14.75 -38.70 -31.36
CA ILE A 1023 15.11 -38.86 -32.77
C ILE A 1023 14.32 -40.02 -33.41
N TYR A 1024 14.24 -41.16 -32.72
CA TYR A 1024 13.46 -42.31 -33.19
C TYR A 1024 11.95 -42.01 -33.17
N ALA A 1025 11.45 -41.21 -32.23
CA ALA A 1025 10.05 -40.76 -32.24
C ALA A 1025 9.77 -39.78 -33.40
N GLU A 1026 10.65 -38.82 -33.67
CA GLU A 1026 10.58 -37.83 -34.77
C GLU A 1026 10.55 -38.54 -36.14
N LYS A 1027 11.34 -39.62 -36.29
CA LYS A 1027 11.35 -40.49 -37.48
C LYS A 1027 10.17 -41.48 -37.57
N GLY A 1028 9.39 -41.65 -36.51
CA GLY A 1028 8.34 -42.68 -36.43
C GLY A 1028 8.84 -44.10 -36.14
N GLU A 1029 10.12 -44.28 -35.82
CA GLU A 1029 10.76 -45.54 -35.40
C GLU A 1029 10.38 -45.94 -33.95
N ARG A 1030 9.06 -46.02 -33.70
CA ARG A 1030 8.44 -46.17 -32.36
C ARG A 1030 9.04 -47.29 -31.50
N GLU A 1031 9.39 -48.43 -32.09
CA GLU A 1031 9.94 -49.58 -31.34
C GLU A 1031 11.32 -49.27 -30.74
N LYS A 1032 12.19 -48.55 -31.47
CA LYS A 1032 13.48 -48.08 -30.94
C LYS A 1032 13.28 -46.99 -29.90
N ALA A 1033 12.37 -46.05 -30.15
CA ALA A 1033 12.03 -45.01 -29.19
C ALA A 1033 11.53 -45.61 -27.84
N ASP A 1034 10.64 -46.60 -27.91
CA ASP A 1034 10.18 -47.32 -26.71
C ASP A 1034 11.32 -48.08 -26.03
N LEU A 1035 12.19 -48.78 -26.79
CA LEU A 1035 13.34 -49.48 -26.23
C LEU A 1035 14.28 -48.54 -25.47
N CYS A 1036 14.62 -47.37 -26.03
CA CYS A 1036 15.45 -46.37 -25.35
C CYS A 1036 14.83 -45.90 -24.02
N LEU A 1037 13.56 -45.48 -24.04
CA LEU A 1037 12.84 -45.04 -22.83
C LEU A 1037 12.68 -46.18 -21.80
N ARG A 1038 12.44 -47.41 -22.27
CA ARG A 1038 12.32 -48.61 -21.44
C ARG A 1038 13.64 -48.91 -20.72
N ARG A 1039 14.77 -48.83 -21.41
CA ARG A 1039 16.10 -49.04 -20.83
C ARG A 1039 16.56 -47.92 -19.90
N LEU A 1040 16.17 -46.67 -20.15
CA LEU A 1040 16.30 -45.58 -19.19
C LEU A 1040 15.54 -45.91 -17.89
N GLY A 1041 14.25 -46.21 -17.96
CA GLY A 1041 13.45 -46.54 -16.78
C GLY A 1041 13.88 -47.80 -16.03
N GLN A 1042 14.32 -48.85 -16.73
CA GLN A 1042 14.66 -50.14 -16.12
C GLN A 1042 16.08 -50.23 -15.55
N LYS A 1043 17.08 -49.65 -16.23
CA LYS A 1043 18.50 -49.88 -15.95
C LYS A 1043 19.26 -48.58 -15.71
N TRP A 1044 19.25 -47.66 -16.66
CA TRP A 1044 20.24 -46.58 -16.73
C TRP A 1044 19.86 -45.29 -15.97
N ASP A 1045 18.58 -45.04 -15.74
CA ASP A 1045 18.08 -43.81 -15.13
C ASP A 1045 16.79 -44.06 -14.31
N ARG A 1046 16.86 -45.08 -13.45
CA ARG A 1046 15.72 -45.62 -12.69
C ARG A 1046 15.01 -44.59 -11.80
N ILE A 1047 15.70 -43.53 -11.39
CA ILE A 1047 15.15 -42.44 -10.58
C ILE A 1047 14.00 -41.68 -11.28
N ARG A 1048 13.98 -41.68 -12.63
CA ARG A 1048 12.91 -41.08 -13.45
C ARG A 1048 11.98 -42.11 -14.10
N ILE A 1049 11.93 -43.36 -13.60
CA ILE A 1049 11.12 -44.44 -14.20
C ILE A 1049 9.67 -44.03 -14.54
N GLY A 1050 8.97 -43.33 -13.63
CA GLY A 1050 7.60 -42.86 -13.89
C GLY A 1050 7.48 -41.80 -15.00
N TYR A 1051 8.51 -40.97 -15.18
CA TYR A 1051 8.61 -40.03 -16.30
C TYR A 1051 8.88 -40.78 -17.61
N TRP A 1052 9.74 -41.79 -17.59
CA TRP A 1052 10.00 -42.64 -18.77
C TRP A 1052 8.77 -43.45 -19.17
N GLU A 1053 8.03 -44.03 -18.22
CA GLU A 1053 6.75 -44.70 -18.49
C GLU A 1053 5.68 -43.75 -19.04
N TRP A 1054 5.62 -42.51 -18.55
CA TRP A 1054 4.75 -41.48 -19.12
C TRP A 1054 5.14 -41.15 -20.56
N ARG A 1055 6.45 -40.95 -20.83
CA ARG A 1055 6.97 -40.72 -22.19
C ARG A 1055 6.65 -41.88 -23.14
N ARG A 1056 6.73 -43.13 -22.68
CA ARG A 1056 6.39 -44.33 -23.47
C ARG A 1056 4.91 -44.33 -23.87
N LYS A 1057 4.00 -44.06 -22.92
CA LYS A 1057 2.56 -43.90 -23.18
C LYS A 1057 2.26 -42.78 -24.19
N CYS A 1058 3.09 -41.74 -24.27
CA CYS A 1058 2.98 -40.69 -25.29
C CYS A 1058 3.38 -41.16 -26.71
N LEU A 1059 4.14 -42.25 -26.89
CA LEU A 1059 4.42 -42.83 -28.22
C LEU A 1059 3.22 -43.60 -28.79
N GLU A 1060 2.35 -44.11 -27.92
CA GLU A 1060 1.17 -44.91 -28.25
C GLU A 1060 -0.04 -44.04 -28.64
N ALA A 1061 -0.03 -42.75 -28.26
CA ALA A 1061 -1.08 -41.82 -28.63
C ALA A 1061 -1.08 -41.54 -30.15
N PRO A 1062 -2.26 -41.49 -30.80
CA PRO A 1062 -2.37 -40.93 -32.15
C PRO A 1062 -2.08 -39.42 -32.10
N ALA A 1063 -1.32 -38.94 -33.09
CA ALA A 1063 -0.98 -37.53 -33.27
C ALA A 1063 -2.16 -36.71 -33.82
#